data_AF-A0A7S2LJ99-F1
#
_entry.id   AF-A0A7S2LJ99-F1
#
_cell.length_a   1.000
_cell.length_b   1.000
_cell.length_c   1.000
_cell.angle_alpha   90.00
_cell.angle_beta   90.00
_cell.angle_gamma   90.00
#
_symmetry.space_group_name_H-M   'P 1'
#
loop_
_entity.id
_entity.type
_entity.pdbx_description
1 polymer ?
#
loop_
_entity_poly.entity_id
_entity_poly.type
_entity_poly.pdbx_seq_one_letter_code
_entity_poly.pdbx_strand_id
1 'polypeptide(L)'
;DAAKPMCMYDAIEASASGSAADDLVEHAALLQVLGDSGQHVGQPLVVRSAKAIYGSLGPVCGLVSIARSCALMAFALHGPALHLRQLQESMDELGGEGQQQRVLMPTEVIEANTWAQLVGVSSFGMTGTNCHGVLWGKINDDPELERRSGRPVRWWPVGEPQEADPPKSGYFIVGTWSAWQNPIEMTKEEVGVYGYTLTMGENNWESFQIWVDGDPLQALYPEEVQGTSDSSASGPGRADRENAWTVNGHEDKVRFVNEEQFAKYQANAASDDDVPTDIPLVLRYEGNYVPSGCEVDAGASEAEALAAMPSFDLNLRFAGQPGDRYHIRLLVSNGHKRVEWTRLRHPVQDEAAEPQYVHKYHIIGDHSYWSFQEMARSETEEGLYCIEVQLLRETSSFQIYRDEDWEQGFYPSASSSDATAEVEGPNANGHGKNWQIAGAVGDVFRVEFRRARAEGRDARSLRWEFVRSEDIDLVERAKTHKYHYVSSASGFVAMQEMQRSEDGTCFTHEIVLPRSGIEQFQILLNGNYMAAVHPTVSDASWHDGILVEGPDEEGADRYWAIGLHPKDQFGPGARVLIRLDLEGGLPKRVHWDRPDSENRERRYLAWGARWIFDQHCKAYGLKCKDDIGSDKALLMGPELAREREILRPNFHPSLLCLDSY
;
A
#
# COMPACT_ATOMS: atom_id res chain seq x y z
N ASP A 1 14.82 34.77 51.76
CA ASP A 1 15.92 35.27 52.62
C ASP A 1 16.57 36.44 51.89
N ALA A 2 16.41 37.67 52.40
CA ALA A 2 16.88 38.88 51.72
C ALA A 2 18.42 38.97 51.65
N ALA A 3 19.14 38.09 52.37
CA ALA A 3 20.60 38.02 52.38
C ALA A 3 21.18 37.10 51.28
N LYS A 4 20.36 36.28 50.60
CA LYS A 4 20.83 35.28 49.61
C LYS A 4 19.84 35.09 48.43
N PRO A 5 19.70 36.07 47.52
CA PRO A 5 18.70 36.01 46.44
C PRO A 5 18.97 34.92 45.39
N MET A 6 20.23 34.53 45.20
CA MET A 6 20.66 33.67 44.08
C MET A 6 20.43 32.16 44.33
N CYS A 7 20.11 31.74 45.56
CA CYS A 7 19.78 30.34 45.84
C CYS A 7 18.38 29.92 45.33
N MET A 8 17.60 30.89 44.84
CA MET A 8 16.28 30.67 44.24
C MET A 8 16.32 30.74 42.71
N TYR A 9 17.50 30.97 42.11
CA TYR A 9 17.59 31.11 40.67
C TYR A 9 17.62 29.75 40.00
N ASP A 10 16.78 29.60 38.99
CA ASP A 10 16.81 28.41 38.11
C ASP A 10 17.94 28.55 37.08
N ALA A 11 18.27 29.79 36.70
CA ALA A 11 19.37 30.07 35.79
C ALA A 11 19.98 31.46 35.94
N ILE A 12 21.17 31.62 35.35
CA ILE A 12 21.82 32.90 35.12
C ILE A 12 22.22 33.04 33.67
N GLU A 13 21.81 34.14 33.06
CA GLU A 13 22.35 34.67 31.81
C GLU A 13 23.61 35.48 32.15
N ALA A 14 24.77 34.82 32.03
CA ALA A 14 26.06 35.39 32.39
C ALA A 14 26.48 36.50 31.41
N SER A 15 27.36 37.39 31.88
CA SER A 15 28.00 38.37 31.02
C SER A 15 28.92 37.65 30.03
N ALA A 16 29.71 36.68 30.48
CA ALA A 16 30.48 35.72 29.69
C ALA A 16 31.10 36.36 28.45
N SER A 17 32.12 37.21 28.66
CA SER A 17 32.75 37.98 27.58
C SER A 17 33.61 37.11 26.65
N GLY A 18 33.90 35.87 27.06
CA GLY A 18 34.84 34.96 26.37
C GLY A 18 36.29 35.23 26.75
N SER A 19 36.54 36.16 27.68
CA SER A 19 37.86 36.46 28.23
C SER A 19 38.18 35.48 29.35
N ALA A 20 39.31 34.78 29.24
CA ALA A 20 39.73 33.79 30.24
C ALA A 20 39.83 34.34 31.68
N ALA A 21 40.12 35.64 31.82
CA ALA A 21 40.18 36.29 33.14
C ALA A 21 38.79 36.71 33.64
N ASP A 22 37.98 37.32 32.78
CA ASP A 22 36.67 37.85 33.18
C ASP A 22 35.68 36.71 33.46
N ASP A 23 35.69 35.67 32.62
CA ASP A 23 34.81 34.51 32.76
C ASP A 23 35.18 33.71 34.03
N LEU A 24 36.47 33.61 34.36
CA LEU A 24 36.94 33.00 35.62
C LEU A 24 36.47 33.78 36.84
N VAL A 25 36.58 35.11 36.82
CA VAL A 25 36.11 35.97 37.92
C VAL A 25 34.60 35.91 38.07
N GLU A 26 33.85 35.94 36.96
CA GLU A 26 32.39 35.83 36.98
C GLU A 26 31.97 34.47 37.55
N HIS A 27 32.57 33.37 37.10
CA HIS A 27 32.26 32.04 37.60
C HIS A 27 32.64 31.84 39.07
N ALA A 28 33.81 32.34 39.49
CA ALA A 28 34.20 32.31 40.90
C ALA A 28 33.21 33.08 41.78
N ALA A 29 32.75 34.25 41.32
CA ALA A 29 31.73 35.03 42.03
C ALA A 29 30.39 34.26 42.11
N LEU A 30 29.99 33.57 41.04
CA LEU A 30 28.81 32.71 41.04
C LEU A 30 28.93 31.56 42.05
N LEU A 31 30.05 30.83 42.02
CA LEU A 31 30.31 29.71 42.93
C LEU A 31 30.38 30.16 44.39
N GLN A 32 30.98 31.31 44.69
CA GLN A 32 31.04 31.85 46.05
C GLN A 32 29.63 32.14 46.59
N VAL A 33 28.77 32.74 45.76
CA VAL A 33 27.39 33.06 46.15
C VAL A 33 26.53 31.80 46.29
N LEU A 34 26.77 30.77 45.46
CA LEU A 34 26.10 29.48 45.55
C LEU A 34 26.59 28.66 46.76
N GLY A 35 27.88 28.69 47.08
CA GLY A 35 28.50 27.93 48.17
C GLY A 35 28.03 28.34 49.56
N ASP A 36 27.62 29.60 49.74
CA ASP A 36 27.09 30.11 51.01
C ASP A 36 25.65 29.64 51.30
N SER A 37 24.97 28.97 50.36
CA SER A 37 23.57 28.51 50.51
C SER A 37 23.45 27.18 51.26
N GLY A 38 23.82 27.17 52.54
CA GLY A 38 23.97 25.97 53.38
C GLY A 38 22.74 25.08 53.66
N GLN A 39 21.64 25.13 52.92
CA GLN A 39 20.44 24.30 53.20
C GLN A 39 19.61 23.78 52.02
N HIS A 40 19.89 24.14 50.75
CA HIS A 40 19.14 23.59 49.60
C HIS A 40 19.99 22.61 48.80
N VAL A 41 19.99 21.33 49.19
CA VAL A 41 20.53 20.23 48.38
C VAL A 41 19.45 19.86 47.37
N GLY A 42 19.66 20.11 46.06
CA GLY A 42 18.70 19.64 45.08
C GLY A 42 19.00 19.87 43.61
N GLN A 43 19.38 21.08 43.17
CA GLN A 43 19.37 21.40 41.73
C GLN A 43 20.59 22.20 41.27
N PRO A 44 21.17 21.88 40.10
CA PRO A 44 22.24 22.67 39.50
C PRO A 44 21.69 23.99 38.96
N LEU A 45 22.43 25.08 39.16
CA LEU A 45 22.15 26.37 38.54
C LEU A 45 22.54 26.33 37.07
N VAL A 46 21.61 26.65 36.17
CA VAL A 46 21.90 26.69 34.73
C VAL A 46 22.58 28.01 34.35
N VAL A 47 23.77 27.96 33.76
CA VAL A 47 24.48 29.14 33.26
C VAL A 47 24.36 29.21 31.74
N ARG A 48 23.78 30.32 31.26
CA ARG A 48 23.50 30.63 29.86
C ARG A 48 24.37 31.80 29.40
N SER A 49 24.63 31.90 28.10
CA SER A 49 25.34 33.04 27.51
C SER A 49 24.77 33.47 26.16
N ALA A 50 24.20 34.68 26.12
CA ALA A 50 23.71 35.32 24.90
C ALA A 50 24.87 35.65 23.96
N LYS A 51 26.04 36.03 24.50
CA LYS A 51 27.23 36.38 23.72
C LYS A 51 27.82 35.16 23.01
N ALA A 52 27.64 33.95 23.56
CA ALA A 52 27.99 32.71 22.89
C ALA A 52 27.14 32.43 21.63
N ILE A 53 26.02 33.14 21.42
CA ILE A 53 25.18 32.99 20.23
C ILE A 53 25.26 34.22 19.32
N TYR A 54 25.13 35.42 19.89
CA TYR A 54 25.01 36.66 19.12
C TYR A 54 26.33 37.45 19.03
N GLY A 55 27.38 37.00 19.71
CA GLY A 55 28.62 37.76 19.89
C GLY A 55 28.46 38.92 20.87
N SER A 56 29.57 39.63 21.11
CA SER A 56 29.57 40.85 21.93
C SER A 56 29.11 42.05 21.09
N LEU A 57 27.85 42.45 21.27
CA LEU A 57 27.20 43.55 20.56
C LEU A 57 27.48 44.94 21.17
N GLY A 58 28.43 45.05 22.10
CA GLY A 58 28.76 46.31 22.78
C GLY A 58 27.64 46.80 23.70
N PRO A 59 27.17 48.07 23.60
CA PRO A 59 26.24 48.66 24.57
C PRO A 59 24.88 47.95 24.73
N VAL A 60 24.43 47.21 23.72
CA VAL A 60 23.12 46.53 23.73
C VAL A 60 23.15 45.13 24.33
N CYS A 61 24.33 44.61 24.72
CA CYS A 61 24.48 43.25 25.23
C CYS A 61 23.52 42.94 26.39
N GLY A 62 23.37 43.85 27.35
CA GLY A 62 22.48 43.65 28.49
C GLY A 62 21.01 43.52 28.07
N LEU A 63 20.55 44.33 27.11
CA LEU A 63 19.18 44.26 26.60
C LEU A 63 18.93 42.97 25.80
N VAL A 64 19.93 42.52 25.03
CA VAL A 64 19.84 41.26 24.28
C VAL A 64 19.80 40.07 25.24
N SER A 65 20.60 40.08 26.31
CA SER A 65 20.54 39.07 27.37
C SER A 65 19.16 39.05 28.06
N ILE A 66 18.57 40.22 28.35
CA ILE A 66 17.20 40.30 28.91
C ILE A 66 16.17 39.74 27.91
N ALA A 67 16.21 40.19 26.65
CA ALA A 67 15.26 39.76 25.63
C ALA A 67 15.32 38.25 25.38
N ARG A 68 16.53 37.69 25.31
CA ARG A 68 16.74 36.24 25.19
C ARG A 68 16.20 35.49 26.41
N SER A 69 16.48 35.96 27.62
CA SER A 69 15.96 35.35 28.84
C SER A 69 14.44 35.37 28.87
N CYS A 70 13.81 36.50 28.53
CA CYS A 70 12.34 36.59 28.40
C CYS A 70 11.78 35.60 27.37
N ALA A 71 12.42 35.47 26.20
CA ALA A 71 12.00 34.52 25.17
C ALA A 71 12.10 33.06 25.66
N LEU A 72 13.21 32.69 26.30
CA LEU A 72 13.40 31.35 26.85
C LEU A 72 12.42 31.02 27.99
N MET A 73 12.17 31.99 28.88
CA MET A 73 11.23 31.84 29.98
C MET A 73 9.78 31.67 29.49
N ALA A 74 9.41 32.31 28.37
CA ALA A 74 8.08 32.16 27.78
C ALA A 74 7.76 30.72 27.33
N PHE A 75 8.79 29.91 27.06
CA PHE A 75 8.65 28.51 26.65
C PHE A 75 9.11 27.50 27.72
N ALA A 76 9.45 27.97 28.91
CA ALA A 76 10.07 27.15 29.96
C ALA A 76 11.34 26.41 29.49
N LEU A 77 12.25 27.09 28.77
CA LEU A 77 13.49 26.51 28.24
C LEU A 77 14.76 27.16 28.82
N HIS A 78 15.88 26.44 28.72
CA HIS A 78 17.24 26.96 28.85
C HIS A 78 17.95 26.85 27.50
N GLY A 79 18.58 27.94 27.06
CA GLY A 79 19.26 28.00 25.77
C GLY A 79 20.75 27.60 25.84
N PRO A 80 21.33 27.13 24.72
CA PRO A 80 22.68 26.58 24.69
C PRO A 80 23.78 27.65 24.69
N ALA A 81 24.98 27.24 25.12
CA ALA A 81 26.26 27.91 24.88
C ALA A 81 26.98 27.26 23.68
N LEU A 82 26.72 27.75 22.46
CA LEU A 82 27.15 27.11 21.19
C LEU A 82 28.65 26.87 21.05
N HIS A 83 29.48 27.69 21.69
CA HIS A 83 30.94 27.64 21.56
C HIS A 83 31.63 26.94 22.73
N LEU A 84 30.87 26.40 23.69
CA LEU A 84 31.43 25.65 24.80
C LEU A 84 31.83 24.24 24.33
N ARG A 85 33.14 23.98 24.25
CA ARG A 85 33.71 22.65 23.92
C ARG A 85 34.38 21.99 25.12
N GLN A 86 35.15 22.77 25.86
CA GLN A 86 35.89 22.35 27.05
C GLN A 86 35.89 23.50 28.05
N LEU A 87 35.72 23.20 29.32
CA LEU A 87 35.87 24.18 30.40
C LEU A 87 37.35 24.50 30.61
N GLN A 88 37.64 25.72 31.04
CA GLN A 88 38.99 26.12 31.39
C GLN A 88 39.43 25.37 32.66
N GLU A 89 40.64 24.80 32.69
CA GLU A 89 41.14 23.97 33.80
C GLU A 89 41.00 24.68 35.16
N SER A 90 41.30 25.98 35.22
CA SER A 90 41.16 26.76 36.45
C SER A 90 39.71 26.95 36.91
N MET A 91 38.72 26.81 36.03
CA MET A 91 37.30 26.80 36.38
C MET A 91 36.89 25.47 36.99
N ASP A 92 37.44 24.37 36.49
CA ASP A 92 37.22 23.03 37.03
C ASP A 92 37.83 22.90 38.44
N GLU A 93 39.03 23.46 38.64
CA GLU A 93 39.76 23.45 39.92
C GLU A 93 39.07 24.28 41.03
N LEU A 94 38.30 25.32 40.67
CA LEU A 94 37.53 26.13 41.64
C LEU A 94 36.46 25.34 42.39
N GLY A 95 36.07 24.17 41.87
CA GLY A 95 35.10 23.27 42.50
C GLY A 95 35.63 22.52 43.73
N GLY A 96 36.96 22.49 43.95
CA GLY A 96 37.60 21.69 45.00
C GLY A 96 37.66 20.19 44.69
N GLU A 97 38.72 19.50 45.14
CA GLU A 97 38.83 18.04 44.96
C GLU A 97 37.64 17.32 45.63
N GLY A 98 36.79 16.68 44.82
CA GLY A 98 35.68 15.84 45.28
C GLY A 98 34.35 16.55 45.53
N GLN A 99 34.20 17.83 45.19
CA GLN A 99 32.92 18.54 45.25
C GLN A 99 32.26 18.64 43.86
N GLN A 100 31.04 18.11 43.71
CA GLN A 100 30.25 18.27 42.48
C GLN A 100 29.89 19.75 42.29
N GLN A 101 30.34 20.34 41.18
CA GLN A 101 29.96 21.70 40.82
C GLN A 101 28.44 21.80 40.63
N ARG A 102 27.81 22.77 41.31
CA ARG A 102 26.35 23.01 41.22
C ARG A 102 25.98 23.89 40.02
N VAL A 103 26.76 23.85 38.96
CA VAL A 103 26.57 24.69 37.76
C VAL A 103 26.45 23.79 36.55
N LEU A 104 25.40 24.01 35.75
CA LEU A 104 25.18 23.33 34.48
C LEU A 104 25.30 24.35 33.34
N MET A 105 26.20 24.11 32.39
CA MET A 105 26.32 24.91 31.17
C MET A 105 25.84 24.09 29.98
N PRO A 106 24.58 24.26 29.53
CA PRO A 106 24.02 23.42 28.48
C PRO A 106 24.62 23.79 27.12
N THR A 107 25.03 22.77 26.36
CA THR A 107 25.42 22.91 24.94
C THR A 107 24.25 22.74 23.98
N GLU A 108 23.11 22.29 24.49
CA GLU A 108 21.86 22.08 23.75
C GLU A 108 20.70 22.84 24.43
N VAL A 109 19.56 22.93 23.76
CA VAL A 109 18.35 23.48 24.39
C VAL A 109 17.81 22.42 25.35
N ILE A 110 17.64 22.78 26.62
CA ILE A 110 17.06 21.87 27.62
C ILE A 110 15.79 22.47 28.20
N GLU A 111 14.85 21.62 28.59
CA GLU A 111 13.65 22.04 29.31
C GLU A 111 14.00 22.52 30.72
N ALA A 112 13.31 23.56 31.17
CA ALA A 112 13.43 23.98 32.55
C ALA A 112 12.61 23.09 33.46
N ASN A 113 13.11 22.93 34.68
CA ASN A 113 12.50 22.03 35.65
C ASN A 113 11.10 22.48 36.11
N THR A 114 10.82 23.78 36.02
CA THR A 114 9.56 24.39 36.44
C THR A 114 8.99 25.30 35.36
N TRP A 115 7.66 25.34 35.29
CA TRP A 115 6.87 26.19 34.40
C TRP A 115 6.96 27.69 34.76
N ALA A 116 7.41 28.02 35.97
CA ALA A 116 7.82 29.35 36.38
C ALA A 116 9.32 29.35 36.66
N GLN A 117 10.03 30.37 36.17
CA GLN A 117 11.47 30.52 36.33
C GLN A 117 11.83 31.85 36.98
N LEU A 118 12.92 31.84 37.76
CA LEU A 118 13.66 33.00 38.22
C LEU A 118 15.05 32.99 37.57
N VAL A 119 15.32 33.97 36.70
CA VAL A 119 16.54 34.06 35.91
C VAL A 119 17.30 35.35 36.23
N GLY A 120 18.55 35.22 36.70
CA GLY A 120 19.47 36.34 36.83
C GLY A 120 20.07 36.72 35.48
N VAL A 121 20.26 38.01 35.21
CA VAL A 121 20.90 38.51 33.99
C VAL A 121 22.03 39.46 34.37
N SER A 122 23.26 39.06 34.06
CA SER A 122 24.48 39.83 34.34
C SER A 122 25.03 40.48 33.07
N SER A 123 25.50 41.72 33.19
CA SER A 123 26.26 42.39 32.13
C SER A 123 27.30 43.31 32.74
N PHE A 124 28.56 43.08 32.38
CA PHE A 124 29.70 43.85 32.89
C PHE A 124 30.27 44.75 31.79
N GLY A 125 30.29 46.05 32.05
CA GLY A 125 30.86 47.05 31.15
C GLY A 125 32.37 47.14 31.30
N MET A 126 33.08 47.42 30.21
CA MET A 126 34.54 47.56 30.18
C MET A 126 35.07 48.65 31.13
N THR A 127 34.25 49.64 31.47
CA THR A 127 34.56 50.72 32.44
C THR A 127 34.38 50.30 33.90
N GLY A 128 34.02 49.03 34.18
CA GLY A 128 33.75 48.52 35.52
C GLY A 128 32.32 48.74 36.02
N THR A 129 31.40 49.23 35.18
CA THR A 129 29.98 49.33 35.54
C THR A 129 29.30 47.97 35.36
N ASN A 130 28.88 47.37 36.47
CA ASN A 130 28.27 46.05 36.50
C ASN A 130 26.77 46.17 36.77
N CYS A 131 25.96 45.53 35.94
CA CYS A 131 24.51 45.46 36.11
C CYS A 131 24.09 44.00 36.29
N HIS A 132 23.22 43.75 37.27
CA HIS A 132 22.56 42.46 37.44
C HIS A 132 21.05 42.69 37.61
N GLY A 133 20.26 42.08 36.74
CA GLY A 133 18.79 42.12 36.79
C GLY A 133 18.22 40.76 37.13
N VAL A 134 17.08 40.71 37.80
CA VAL A 134 16.38 39.47 38.10
C VAL A 134 15.07 39.46 37.34
N LEU A 135 14.86 38.43 36.54
CA LEU A 135 13.65 38.22 35.77
C LEU A 135 12.86 37.08 36.42
N TRP A 136 11.57 37.31 36.63
CA TRP A 136 10.63 36.27 36.98
C TRP A 136 9.57 36.17 35.89
N GLY A 137 9.21 34.95 35.52
CA GLY A 137 8.24 34.70 34.47
C GLY A 137 7.74 33.27 34.53
N LYS A 138 6.53 33.07 34.04
CA LYS A 138 5.87 31.78 33.94
C LYS A 138 5.36 31.55 32.53
N ILE A 139 5.27 30.30 32.11
CA ILE A 139 4.59 29.94 30.87
C ILE A 139 3.15 30.49 30.92
N ASN A 140 2.66 31.02 29.80
CA ASN A 140 1.30 31.51 29.71
C ASN A 140 0.37 30.30 29.57
N ASP A 141 -0.66 30.18 30.42
CA ASP A 141 -1.64 29.08 30.40
C ASP A 141 -2.62 29.19 29.21
N ASP A 142 -2.33 30.05 28.24
CA ASP A 142 -3.19 30.37 27.12
C ASP A 142 -2.99 29.36 25.98
N PRO A 143 -3.99 28.50 25.69
CA PRO A 143 -3.89 27.48 24.65
C PRO A 143 -3.66 28.06 23.23
N GLU A 144 -3.84 29.37 23.03
CA GLU A 144 -3.61 30.06 21.76
C GLU A 144 -2.13 30.33 21.45
N LEU A 145 -1.22 30.24 22.44
CA LEU A 145 0.20 30.11 22.13
C LEU A 145 0.46 28.67 21.72
N GLU A 146 -0.09 28.30 20.55
CA GLU A 146 0.43 27.20 19.75
C GLU A 146 1.95 27.30 19.85
N ARG A 147 2.58 26.20 20.27
CA ARG A 147 4.01 26.01 20.09
C ARG A 147 4.29 26.51 18.69
N ARG A 148 4.90 27.68 18.54
CA ARG A 148 5.53 28.08 17.29
C ARG A 148 6.66 27.08 17.13
N SER A 149 6.33 25.86 16.71
CA SER A 149 7.26 25.05 15.95
C SER A 149 7.73 26.02 14.89
N GLY A 150 8.98 26.48 15.01
CA GLY A 150 9.65 27.02 13.85
C GLY A 150 9.43 26.04 12.70
N ARG A 151 9.46 26.52 11.45
CA ARG A 151 9.38 25.64 10.28
C ARG A 151 10.19 24.38 10.60
N PRO A 152 9.58 23.17 10.52
CA PRO A 152 10.31 21.94 10.81
C PRO A 152 11.65 22.03 10.10
N VAL A 153 12.74 21.87 10.84
CA VAL A 153 14.07 21.82 10.20
C VAL A 153 14.06 20.54 9.39
N ARG A 154 13.70 20.64 8.11
CA ARG A 154 13.69 19.53 7.17
C ARG A 154 15.12 19.35 6.71
N TRP A 155 15.76 18.30 7.22
CA TRP A 155 17.12 17.97 6.82
C TRP A 155 17.08 17.33 5.43
N TRP A 156 17.61 18.04 4.45
CA TRP A 156 17.86 17.49 3.13
C TRP A 156 19.31 16.98 3.10
N PRO A 157 19.56 15.76 2.59
CA PRO A 157 20.93 15.28 2.43
C PRO A 157 21.78 16.17 1.52
N VAL A 158 21.15 17.01 0.67
CA VAL A 158 21.83 17.88 -0.30
C VAL A 158 21.13 19.25 -0.40
N GLY A 159 21.65 20.27 0.29
CA GLY A 159 21.39 21.70 -0.01
C GLY A 159 19.95 22.24 0.18
N GLU A 160 19.72 23.45 -0.36
CA GLU A 160 18.37 24.04 -0.44
C GLU A 160 17.48 23.22 -1.40
N PRO A 161 16.16 23.11 -1.13
CA PRO A 161 15.27 22.34 -1.96
C PRO A 161 15.15 22.94 -3.38
N GLN A 162 15.50 22.14 -4.38
CA GLN A 162 15.38 22.47 -5.80
C GLN A 162 14.66 21.35 -6.55
N GLU A 163 13.69 21.71 -7.39
CA GLU A 163 13.04 20.79 -8.31
C GLU A 163 13.96 20.55 -9.51
N ALA A 164 14.68 19.42 -9.50
CA ALA A 164 15.62 19.07 -10.57
C ALA A 164 14.91 18.76 -11.91
N ASP A 165 13.67 18.24 -11.84
CA ASP A 165 12.75 18.04 -12.97
C ASP A 165 11.30 17.98 -12.44
N PRO A 166 10.51 19.06 -12.53
CA PRO A 166 9.12 19.02 -12.10
C PRO A 166 8.23 18.22 -13.07
N PRO A 167 7.18 17.55 -12.56
CA PRO A 167 6.19 16.88 -13.40
C PRO A 167 5.44 17.86 -14.32
N LYS A 168 4.87 17.36 -15.42
CA LYS A 168 4.17 18.20 -16.41
C LYS A 168 2.82 18.72 -15.91
N SER A 169 2.06 17.84 -15.27
CA SER A 169 0.73 18.10 -14.74
C SER A 169 0.74 18.18 -13.21
N GLY A 170 1.60 17.42 -12.53
CA GLY A 170 1.68 17.45 -11.07
C GLY A 170 1.86 16.07 -10.44
N TYR A 171 1.71 16.02 -9.12
CA TYR A 171 1.63 14.77 -8.37
C TYR A 171 0.18 14.50 -7.99
N PHE A 172 -0.29 13.29 -8.23
CA PHE A 172 -1.66 12.89 -7.94
C PHE A 172 -1.67 11.75 -6.95
N ILE A 173 -2.49 11.84 -5.91
CA ILE A 173 -2.63 10.79 -4.90
C ILE A 173 -3.85 9.92 -5.20
N VAL A 174 -3.71 8.63 -4.96
CA VAL A 174 -4.77 7.63 -5.15
C VAL A 174 -4.63 6.55 -4.09
N GLY A 175 -5.75 6.02 -3.60
CA GLY A 175 -5.70 5.04 -2.53
C GLY A 175 -7.01 4.30 -2.31
N THR A 176 -7.05 3.54 -1.21
CA THR A 176 -8.18 2.67 -0.84
C THR A 176 -9.49 3.43 -0.62
N TRP A 177 -9.45 4.70 -0.19
CA TRP A 177 -10.63 5.54 0.01
C TRP A 177 -11.38 5.90 -1.28
N SER A 178 -10.72 5.76 -2.44
CA SER A 178 -11.33 5.95 -3.76
C SER A 178 -11.34 4.66 -4.59
N ALA A 179 -11.19 3.50 -3.94
CA ALA A 179 -11.04 2.20 -4.59
C ALA A 179 -9.94 2.19 -5.68
N TRP A 180 -8.84 2.90 -5.43
CA TRP A 180 -7.74 3.10 -6.37
C TRP A 180 -8.14 3.77 -7.69
N GLN A 181 -9.26 4.49 -7.71
CA GLN A 181 -9.78 5.22 -8.87
C GLN A 181 -9.66 6.73 -8.65
N ASN A 182 -9.81 7.49 -9.74
CA ASN A 182 -9.91 8.96 -9.74
C ASN A 182 -8.76 9.63 -8.97
N PRO A 183 -7.51 9.58 -9.50
CA PRO A 183 -6.36 10.19 -8.84
C PRO A 183 -6.57 11.69 -8.64
N ILE A 184 -6.28 12.20 -7.43
CA ILE A 184 -6.54 13.59 -7.02
C ILE A 184 -5.22 14.36 -7.03
N GLU A 185 -5.19 15.53 -7.67
CA GLU A 185 -4.00 16.38 -7.70
C GLU A 185 -3.65 16.89 -6.29
N MET A 186 -2.39 16.69 -5.88
CA MET A 186 -1.87 17.19 -4.60
C MET A 186 -1.61 18.69 -4.69
N THR A 187 -1.94 19.42 -3.63
CA THR A 187 -1.77 20.88 -3.58
C THR A 187 -0.30 21.23 -3.38
N LYS A 188 0.28 22.05 -4.26
CA LYS A 188 1.65 22.57 -4.08
C LYS A 188 1.68 23.58 -2.93
N GLU A 189 2.27 23.19 -1.80
CA GLU A 189 2.36 24.02 -0.59
C GLU A 189 3.58 24.93 -0.61
N GLU A 190 4.73 24.36 -0.97
CA GLU A 190 6.03 25.04 -1.04
C GLU A 190 6.84 24.47 -2.23
N VAL A 191 8.02 25.03 -2.49
CA VAL A 191 8.94 24.49 -3.51
C VAL A 191 9.33 23.07 -3.11
N GLY A 192 9.00 22.09 -3.96
CA GLY A 192 9.26 20.67 -3.68
C GLY A 192 8.36 20.07 -2.60
N VAL A 193 7.23 20.68 -2.23
CA VAL A 193 6.32 20.14 -1.19
C VAL A 193 4.89 20.13 -1.70
N TYR A 194 4.30 18.95 -1.70
CA TYR A 194 2.94 18.71 -2.21
C TYR A 194 2.11 18.03 -1.12
N GLY A 195 0.96 18.62 -0.78
CA GLY A 195 0.10 18.22 0.32
C GLY A 195 -1.24 17.65 -0.14
N TYR A 196 -1.78 16.70 0.61
CA TYR A 196 -3.15 16.22 0.48
C TYR A 196 -3.70 15.86 1.86
N THR A 197 -4.96 16.21 2.11
CA THR A 197 -5.63 15.87 3.37
C THR A 197 -6.55 14.67 3.19
N LEU A 198 -6.10 13.52 3.66
CA LEU A 198 -6.88 12.30 3.74
C LEU A 198 -7.87 12.36 4.90
N THR A 199 -9.09 11.89 4.68
CA THR A 199 -10.03 11.57 5.77
C THR A 199 -10.02 10.07 5.98
N MET A 200 -9.75 9.62 7.21
CA MET A 200 -9.66 8.21 7.56
C MET A 200 -11.00 7.52 7.31
N GLY A 201 -11.01 6.51 6.45
CA GLY A 201 -12.23 5.79 6.10
C GLY A 201 -12.64 4.77 7.15
N GLU A 202 -13.69 4.03 6.82
CA GLU A 202 -14.35 3.13 7.77
C GLU A 202 -13.43 2.07 8.35
N ASN A 203 -12.37 1.62 7.66
CA ASN A 203 -11.45 0.58 8.16
C ASN A 203 -10.49 1.05 9.27
N ASN A 204 -10.41 2.36 9.52
CA ASN A 204 -9.40 2.98 10.39
C ASN A 204 -7.94 2.75 9.94
N TRP A 205 -7.75 2.38 8.68
CA TRP A 205 -6.48 2.42 7.97
C TRP A 205 -6.77 2.70 6.49
N GLU A 206 -5.84 3.32 5.80
CA GLU A 206 -5.94 3.60 4.35
C GLU A 206 -4.57 3.48 3.70
N SER A 207 -4.51 2.86 2.52
CA SER A 207 -3.29 2.70 1.73
C SER A 207 -3.32 3.56 0.47
N PHE A 208 -2.16 4.06 0.05
CA PHE A 208 -2.06 4.98 -1.09
C PHE A 208 -0.74 4.90 -1.85
N GLN A 209 -0.79 5.39 -3.08
CA GLN A 209 0.35 5.69 -3.94
C GLN A 209 0.24 7.12 -4.49
N ILE A 210 1.34 7.61 -5.04
CA ILE A 210 1.38 8.93 -5.68
C ILE A 210 1.79 8.75 -7.14
N TRP A 211 0.90 9.04 -8.08
CA TRP A 211 1.15 8.97 -9.51
C TRP A 211 1.70 10.29 -10.03
N VAL A 212 2.78 10.20 -10.80
CA VAL A 212 3.36 11.35 -11.51
C VAL A 212 2.52 11.61 -12.76
N ASP A 213 2.08 12.86 -12.95
CA ASP A 213 1.22 13.29 -14.06
C ASP A 213 -0.12 12.55 -14.18
N GLY A 214 -0.54 11.85 -13.11
CA GLY A 214 -1.75 11.03 -13.09
C GLY A 214 -1.62 9.71 -13.86
N ASP A 215 -0.40 9.31 -14.23
CA ASP A 215 -0.14 8.06 -14.95
C ASP A 215 0.09 6.88 -13.97
N PRO A 216 -0.74 5.83 -13.99
CA PRO A 216 -0.57 4.66 -13.12
C PRO A 216 0.72 3.87 -13.40
N LEU A 217 1.35 4.04 -14.57
CA LEU A 217 2.63 3.43 -14.90
C LEU A 217 3.83 4.24 -14.38
N GLN A 218 3.58 5.40 -13.78
CA GLN A 218 4.58 6.31 -13.21
C GLN A 218 4.26 6.58 -11.74
N ALA A 219 4.11 5.52 -10.96
CA ALA A 219 3.85 5.61 -9.52
C ALA A 219 5.14 5.86 -8.74
N LEU A 220 5.02 6.65 -7.68
CA LEU A 220 5.91 6.67 -6.54
C LEU A 220 5.35 5.74 -5.48
N TYR A 221 6.24 4.99 -4.85
CA TYR A 221 5.91 3.96 -3.87
C TYR A 221 7.01 3.90 -2.80
N PRO A 222 6.73 3.38 -1.60
CA PRO A 222 7.76 3.25 -0.58
C PRO A 222 8.86 2.27 -1.01
N GLU A 223 10.09 2.51 -0.55
CA GLU A 223 11.21 1.58 -0.76
C GLU A 223 11.03 0.25 0.00
N GLU A 224 10.32 0.30 1.13
CA GLU A 224 9.93 -0.87 1.93
C GLU A 224 8.42 -1.13 1.77
N VAL A 225 8.03 -2.40 1.71
CA VAL A 225 6.61 -2.81 1.69
C VAL A 225 5.92 -2.27 2.95
N GLN A 226 4.73 -1.68 2.81
CA GLN A 226 4.01 -0.96 3.88
C GLN A 226 4.83 0.17 4.51
N GLY A 227 5.41 1.04 3.68
CA GLY A 227 6.22 2.17 4.13
C GLY A 227 5.52 3.01 5.20
N THR A 228 6.27 3.35 6.24
CA THR A 228 5.81 4.19 7.35
C THR A 228 5.94 5.68 7.04
N SER A 229 5.43 6.55 7.92
CA SER A 229 5.65 7.99 7.79
C SER A 229 7.15 8.28 7.83
N ASP A 230 7.63 9.20 6.98
CA ASP A 230 9.05 9.53 6.81
C ASP A 230 9.84 8.50 5.96
N SER A 231 9.15 7.58 5.27
CA SER A 231 9.83 6.67 4.34
C SER A 231 10.25 7.35 3.03
N SER A 232 11.38 6.87 2.49
CA SER A 232 11.85 7.22 1.16
C SER A 232 10.87 6.73 0.09
N ALA A 233 10.69 7.54 -0.96
CA ALA A 233 9.90 7.17 -2.12
C ALA A 233 10.79 6.75 -3.29
N SER A 234 10.53 5.55 -3.80
CA SER A 234 11.10 4.99 -5.03
C SER A 234 10.25 5.35 -6.25
N GLY A 235 10.83 5.23 -7.45
CA GLY A 235 10.16 5.57 -8.71
C GLY A 235 10.49 6.96 -9.27
N PRO A 236 9.88 7.37 -10.40
CA PRO A 236 8.62 6.84 -10.93
C PRO A 236 8.81 5.54 -11.73
N GLY A 237 7.88 4.61 -11.58
CA GLY A 237 7.85 3.36 -12.31
C GLY A 237 6.55 2.60 -12.10
N ARG A 238 6.43 1.42 -12.74
CA ARG A 238 5.31 0.53 -12.48
C ARG A 238 5.44 -0.06 -11.09
N ALA A 239 4.42 0.14 -10.26
CA ALA A 239 4.35 -0.38 -8.91
C ALA A 239 3.02 -1.12 -8.73
N ASP A 240 3.08 -2.30 -8.14
CA ASP A 240 1.88 -3.05 -7.74
C ASP A 240 1.30 -2.47 -6.44
N ARG A 241 0.03 -2.78 -6.12
CA ARG A 241 -0.68 -2.23 -4.95
C ARG A 241 -0.02 -2.55 -3.62
N GLU A 242 0.66 -3.69 -3.53
CA GLU A 242 1.44 -4.11 -2.35
C GLU A 242 2.55 -3.10 -2.00
N ASN A 243 3.03 -2.33 -2.99
CA ASN A 243 3.99 -1.25 -2.80
C ASN A 243 3.24 0.07 -2.55
N ALA A 244 2.53 0.14 -1.43
CA ALA A 244 1.78 1.32 -1.00
C ALA A 244 2.21 1.80 0.39
N TRP A 245 2.08 3.10 0.64
CA TRP A 245 2.13 3.63 1.99
C TRP A 245 0.82 3.33 2.70
N THR A 246 0.87 2.99 3.98
CA THR A 246 -0.32 2.71 4.77
C THR A 246 -0.40 3.68 5.95
N VAL A 247 -1.45 4.49 5.98
CA VAL A 247 -1.81 5.32 7.14
C VAL A 247 -2.62 4.43 8.08
N ASN A 248 -2.00 3.95 9.15
CA ASN A 248 -2.66 3.16 10.18
C ASN A 248 -3.19 4.06 11.31
N GLY A 249 -4.50 4.04 11.54
CA GLY A 249 -5.15 4.73 12.65
C GLY A 249 -5.30 3.86 13.91
N HIS A 250 -5.05 2.54 13.85
CA HIS A 250 -5.13 1.67 15.02
C HIS A 250 -3.97 1.93 16.00
N GLU A 251 -4.18 1.65 17.28
CA GLU A 251 -3.10 1.69 18.27
C GLU A 251 -2.24 0.42 18.16
N ASP A 252 -0.99 0.58 17.72
CA ASP A 252 -0.04 -0.53 17.64
C ASP A 252 0.64 -0.72 19.01
N LYS A 253 0.04 -1.60 19.82
CA LYS A 253 0.59 -2.01 21.12
C LYS A 253 1.65 -3.07 20.95
N VAL A 254 2.85 -2.77 21.42
CA VAL A 254 4.00 -3.68 21.33
C VAL A 254 4.50 -4.06 22.70
N ARG A 255 4.80 -5.35 22.84
CA ARG A 255 5.36 -5.95 24.06
C ARG A 255 6.86 -6.08 23.92
N PHE A 256 7.63 -5.60 24.90
CA PHE A 256 9.06 -5.89 24.96
C PHE A 256 9.27 -7.21 25.68
N VAL A 257 9.90 -8.19 25.03
CA VAL A 257 10.19 -9.49 25.64
C VAL A 257 11.67 -9.82 25.50
N ASN A 258 12.17 -10.63 26.41
CA ASN A 258 13.55 -11.09 26.38
C ASN A 258 13.77 -12.21 25.35
N GLU A 259 15.03 -12.58 25.10
CA GLU A 259 15.39 -13.52 24.04
C GLU A 259 14.77 -14.91 24.23
N GLU A 260 14.69 -15.39 25.48
CA GLU A 260 14.11 -16.70 25.80
C GLU A 260 12.58 -16.70 25.63
N GLN A 261 11.91 -15.63 26.05
CA GLN A 261 10.46 -15.45 25.87
C GLN A 261 10.09 -15.32 24.40
N PHE A 262 10.90 -14.61 23.60
CA PHE A 262 10.69 -14.49 22.17
C PHE A 262 10.83 -15.83 21.43
N ALA A 263 11.83 -16.64 21.79
CA ALA A 263 12.01 -17.97 21.20
C ALA A 263 10.82 -18.89 21.49
N LYS A 264 10.26 -18.84 22.71
CA LYS A 264 9.04 -19.58 23.08
C LYS A 264 7.81 -19.08 22.35
N TYR A 265 7.64 -17.76 22.27
CA TYR A 265 6.58 -17.13 21.48
C TYR A 265 6.60 -17.55 20.01
N GLN A 266 7.78 -17.55 19.37
CA GLN A 266 7.92 -18.02 17.98
C GLN A 266 7.62 -19.52 17.82
N ALA A 267 8.02 -20.35 18.80
CA ALA A 267 7.75 -21.78 18.75
C ALA A 267 6.24 -22.08 18.83
N ASN A 268 5.50 -21.36 19.68
CA ASN A 268 4.05 -21.51 19.83
C ASN A 268 3.27 -20.91 18.64
N ALA A 269 3.74 -19.78 18.09
CA ALA A 269 3.16 -19.19 16.88
C ALA A 269 3.28 -20.11 15.65
N ALA A 270 4.27 -21.00 15.62
CA ALA A 270 4.45 -21.98 14.55
C ALA A 270 3.59 -23.26 14.73
N SER A 271 3.01 -23.49 15.92
CA SER A 271 2.23 -24.70 16.24
C SER A 271 0.71 -24.50 16.20
N ASP A 272 0.22 -23.31 15.80
CA ASP A 272 -1.22 -22.95 15.75
C ASP A 272 -1.94 -23.06 17.12
N ASP A 273 -1.18 -23.14 18.22
CA ASP A 273 -1.71 -23.19 19.60
C ASP A 273 -1.76 -21.77 20.19
N ASP A 274 -2.97 -21.31 20.51
CA ASP A 274 -3.39 -20.24 21.43
C ASP A 274 -2.34 -19.15 21.74
N VAL A 275 -1.86 -18.45 20.71
CA VAL A 275 -1.16 -17.17 20.89
C VAL A 275 -2.20 -16.14 21.35
N PRO A 276 -2.02 -15.47 22.50
CA PRO A 276 -2.97 -14.46 22.97
C PRO A 276 -3.19 -13.38 21.89
N THR A 277 -4.41 -13.31 21.37
CA THR A 277 -4.84 -12.39 20.30
C THR A 277 -4.67 -10.91 20.64
N ASP A 278 -4.47 -10.59 21.93
CA ASP A 278 -4.37 -9.23 22.45
C ASP A 278 -2.97 -8.59 22.31
N ILE A 279 -1.96 -9.33 21.82
CA ILE A 279 -0.59 -8.83 21.67
C ILE A 279 -0.07 -9.09 20.24
N PRO A 280 -0.38 -8.20 19.27
CA PRO A 280 -0.08 -8.43 17.86
C PRO A 280 1.41 -8.30 17.51
N LEU A 281 2.20 -7.58 18.32
CA LEU A 281 3.62 -7.34 18.07
C LEU A 281 4.48 -7.52 19.32
N VAL A 282 5.61 -8.19 19.13
CA VAL A 282 6.60 -8.50 20.17
C VAL A 282 7.97 -8.01 19.72
N LEU A 283 8.58 -7.09 20.48
CA LEU A 283 9.94 -6.59 20.26
C LEU A 283 10.93 -7.33 21.16
N ARG A 284 11.92 -7.95 20.52
CA ARG A 284 13.01 -8.68 21.19
C ARG A 284 14.14 -7.73 21.59
N TYR A 285 14.62 -7.85 22.82
CA TYR A 285 15.93 -7.32 23.22
C TYR A 285 16.89 -8.45 23.60
N GLU A 286 18.19 -8.19 23.50
CA GLU A 286 19.22 -9.17 23.83
C GLU A 286 19.34 -9.41 25.34
N GLY A 287 19.46 -10.69 25.73
CA GLY A 287 19.61 -11.13 27.11
C GLY A 287 18.30 -11.56 27.77
N ASN A 288 18.41 -11.99 29.04
CA ASN A 288 17.32 -12.63 29.80
C ASN A 288 16.80 -11.76 30.96
N TYR A 289 17.07 -10.45 30.89
CA TYR A 289 16.62 -9.52 31.92
C TYR A 289 15.10 -9.49 31.97
N VAL A 290 14.51 -9.44 33.17
CA VAL A 290 13.07 -9.21 33.39
C VAL A 290 12.96 -7.94 34.25
N PRO A 291 12.22 -6.91 33.82
CA PRO A 291 12.04 -5.69 34.62
C PRO A 291 11.40 -6.00 35.97
N SER A 292 11.84 -5.31 37.02
CA SER A 292 11.30 -5.51 38.37
C SER A 292 9.79 -5.26 38.39
N GLY A 293 9.02 -6.20 38.93
CA GLY A 293 7.55 -6.18 38.93
C GLY A 293 6.89 -6.87 37.73
N CYS A 294 7.67 -7.32 36.74
CA CYS A 294 7.22 -8.18 35.63
C CYS A 294 7.58 -9.67 35.86
N GLU A 295 8.03 -9.99 37.08
CA GLU A 295 8.38 -11.34 37.51
C GLU A 295 7.11 -12.15 37.76
N VAL A 296 7.02 -13.34 37.17
CA VAL A 296 5.90 -14.27 37.38
C VAL A 296 6.33 -15.46 38.24
N ASP A 297 5.38 -16.06 38.94
CA ASP A 297 5.62 -17.23 39.77
C ASP A 297 6.14 -18.42 38.94
N ALA A 298 6.93 -19.31 39.54
CA ALA A 298 7.57 -20.44 38.86
C ALA A 298 6.61 -21.49 38.25
N GLY A 299 5.28 -21.32 38.43
CA GLY A 299 4.22 -22.13 37.83
C GLY A 299 3.27 -21.35 36.93
N ALA A 300 3.55 -20.07 36.63
CA ALA A 300 2.75 -19.27 35.71
C ALA A 300 2.87 -19.80 34.28
N SER A 301 1.76 -19.72 33.54
CA SER A 301 1.71 -20.05 32.12
C SER A 301 2.55 -19.08 31.29
N GLU A 302 2.95 -19.51 30.08
CA GLU A 302 3.73 -18.65 29.18
C GLU A 302 2.95 -17.40 28.75
N ALA A 303 1.63 -17.51 28.59
CA ALA A 303 0.75 -16.38 28.32
C ALA A 303 0.75 -15.35 29.47
N GLU A 304 0.74 -15.80 30.73
CA GLU A 304 0.85 -14.91 31.89
C GLU A 304 2.23 -14.25 31.98
N ALA A 305 3.31 -14.99 31.65
CA ALA A 305 4.67 -14.47 31.60
C ALA A 305 4.83 -13.39 30.51
N LEU A 306 4.20 -13.58 29.34
CA LEU A 306 4.17 -12.61 28.24
C LEU A 306 3.32 -11.39 28.60
N ALA A 307 2.16 -11.58 29.24
CA ALA A 307 1.27 -10.51 29.66
C ALA A 307 1.89 -9.61 30.74
N ALA A 308 2.74 -10.16 31.61
CA ALA A 308 3.44 -9.41 32.65
C ALA A 308 4.51 -8.45 32.11
N MET A 309 5.00 -8.66 30.89
CA MET A 309 6.02 -7.81 30.28
C MET A 309 5.46 -6.43 29.89
N PRO A 310 6.30 -5.37 29.89
CA PRO A 310 5.86 -4.01 29.64
C PRO A 310 5.40 -3.78 28.19
N SER A 311 4.37 -2.95 28.05
CA SER A 311 3.76 -2.54 26.80
C SER A 311 4.01 -1.09 26.48
N PHE A 312 4.22 -0.77 25.20
CA PHE A 312 4.26 0.60 24.73
C PHE A 312 3.47 0.72 23.44
N ASP A 313 2.87 1.89 23.24
CA ASP A 313 2.17 2.21 22.01
C ASP A 313 3.17 2.84 21.03
N LEU A 314 3.48 2.16 19.92
CA LEU A 314 4.48 2.62 18.96
C LEU A 314 4.04 3.85 18.16
N ASN A 315 2.73 3.99 17.94
CA ASN A 315 2.18 4.91 16.96
C ASN A 315 1.17 5.92 17.55
N LEU A 316 1.21 6.21 18.86
CA LEU A 316 0.29 7.17 19.54
C LEU A 316 0.10 8.51 18.82
N ARG A 317 1.12 8.97 18.10
CA ARG A 317 1.08 10.25 17.35
C ARG A 317 0.24 10.16 16.06
N PHE A 318 0.01 8.95 15.57
CA PHE A 318 -0.71 8.62 14.36
C PHE A 318 -2.04 7.89 14.62
N ALA A 319 -2.20 7.23 15.76
CA ALA A 319 -3.45 6.58 16.15
C ALA A 319 -4.63 7.57 16.10
N GLY A 320 -5.78 7.11 15.62
CA GLY A 320 -6.99 7.88 15.35
C GLY A 320 -8.24 7.00 15.20
N GLN A 321 -9.34 7.63 14.82
CA GLN A 321 -10.63 7.00 14.58
C GLN A 321 -11.12 7.33 13.15
N PRO A 322 -12.04 6.54 12.59
CA PRO A 322 -12.70 6.89 11.32
C PRO A 322 -13.25 8.32 11.35
N GLY A 323 -13.00 9.09 10.29
CA GLY A 323 -13.33 10.50 10.18
C GLY A 323 -12.21 11.46 10.62
N ASP A 324 -11.17 10.99 11.34
CA ASP A 324 -9.99 11.80 11.60
C ASP A 324 -9.26 12.16 10.31
N ARG A 325 -8.70 13.37 10.25
CA ARG A 325 -7.98 13.86 9.06
C ARG A 325 -6.47 13.73 9.22
N TYR A 326 -5.80 13.28 8.17
CA TYR A 326 -4.37 13.09 8.07
C TYR A 326 -3.82 13.91 6.91
N HIS A 327 -2.82 14.72 7.19
CA HIS A 327 -2.19 15.55 6.18
C HIS A 327 -0.95 14.86 5.62
N ILE A 328 -1.05 14.31 4.42
CA ILE A 328 0.01 13.61 3.67
C ILE A 328 0.82 14.65 2.90
N ARG A 329 2.15 14.58 2.99
CA ARG A 329 3.09 15.45 2.28
C ARG A 329 4.12 14.64 1.52
N LEU A 330 4.23 14.91 0.22
CA LEU A 330 5.34 14.50 -0.61
C LEU A 330 6.38 15.62 -0.61
N LEU A 331 7.62 15.26 -0.27
CA LEU A 331 8.77 16.16 -0.29
C LEU A 331 9.71 15.72 -1.42
N VAL A 332 10.04 16.63 -2.31
CA VAL A 332 10.85 16.42 -3.52
C VAL A 332 11.98 17.43 -3.54
N SER A 333 13.23 16.96 -3.50
CA SER A 333 14.41 17.82 -3.55
C SER A 333 15.59 17.09 -4.16
N ASN A 334 16.23 17.68 -5.17
CA ASN A 334 17.51 17.18 -5.71
C ASN A 334 17.51 15.68 -6.06
N GLY A 335 16.41 15.18 -6.62
CA GLY A 335 16.24 13.76 -6.98
C GLY A 335 15.82 12.83 -5.83
N HIS A 336 15.83 13.32 -4.58
CA HIS A 336 15.31 12.60 -3.42
C HIS A 336 13.82 12.90 -3.22
N LYS A 337 13.07 11.86 -2.90
CA LYS A 337 11.64 11.92 -2.63
C LYS A 337 11.34 11.21 -1.31
N ARG A 338 10.48 11.80 -0.49
CA ARG A 338 10.06 11.28 0.80
C ARG A 338 8.58 11.55 0.99
N VAL A 339 7.87 10.67 1.68
CA VAL A 339 6.48 10.87 2.07
C VAL A 339 6.35 10.89 3.59
N GLU A 340 5.60 11.84 4.11
CA GLU A 340 5.29 11.92 5.54
C GLU A 340 3.82 12.27 5.75
N TRP A 341 3.27 11.91 6.91
CA TRP A 341 1.92 12.35 7.27
C TRP A 341 1.81 12.71 8.74
N THR A 342 0.85 13.57 9.04
CA THR A 342 0.55 13.99 10.42
C THR A 342 -0.95 14.03 10.63
N ARG A 343 -1.43 13.46 11.75
CA ARG A 343 -2.83 13.58 12.17
C ARG A 343 -3.14 15.03 12.54
N LEU A 344 -4.22 15.57 11.98
CA LEU A 344 -4.70 16.92 12.27
C LEU A 344 -5.53 16.92 13.56
N ARG A 345 -5.16 17.76 14.53
CA ARG A 345 -5.79 17.79 15.88
C ARG A 345 -7.04 18.67 15.98
N HIS A 346 -7.37 19.41 14.93
CA HIS A 346 -8.53 20.29 14.89
C HIS A 346 -9.37 19.98 13.66
N PRO A 347 -10.71 19.95 13.79
CA PRO A 347 -11.55 20.03 12.62
C PRO A 347 -11.30 21.40 11.98
N VAL A 348 -10.72 21.40 10.77
CA VAL A 348 -10.76 22.59 9.93
C VAL A 348 -12.24 22.87 9.68
N GLN A 349 -12.76 23.92 10.31
CA GLN A 349 -14.11 24.40 10.03
C GLN A 349 -14.14 24.82 8.55
N ASP A 350 -15.13 24.33 7.82
CA ASP A 350 -15.51 24.77 6.47
C ASP A 350 -14.65 24.32 5.28
N GLU A 351 -14.27 23.05 5.23
CA GLU A 351 -14.17 22.36 3.94
C GLU A 351 -15.39 21.45 3.80
N ALA A 352 -16.17 21.64 2.72
CA ALA A 352 -17.28 20.75 2.40
C ALA A 352 -16.76 19.31 2.43
N ALA A 353 -17.36 18.46 3.27
CA ALA A 353 -17.00 17.05 3.34
C ALA A 353 -17.03 16.49 1.91
N GLU A 354 -15.87 16.05 1.41
CA GLU A 354 -15.79 15.42 0.12
C GLU A 354 -16.78 14.25 0.10
N PRO A 355 -17.50 14.02 -1.01
CA PRO A 355 -18.44 12.91 -1.09
C PRO A 355 -17.67 11.62 -0.82
N GLN A 356 -17.97 10.96 0.30
CA GLN A 356 -17.38 9.67 0.63
C GLN A 356 -17.71 8.69 -0.48
N TYR A 357 -16.68 8.03 -0.99
CA TYR A 357 -16.84 6.96 -1.97
C TYR A 357 -17.72 5.86 -1.37
N VAL A 358 -18.75 5.46 -2.11
CA VAL A 358 -19.62 4.37 -1.68
C VAL A 358 -18.98 3.06 -2.10
N HIS A 359 -18.39 2.38 -1.12
CA HIS A 359 -17.71 1.12 -1.33
C HIS A 359 -18.68 0.00 -1.75
N LYS A 360 -18.16 -0.90 -2.59
CA LYS A 360 -18.89 -2.04 -3.13
C LYS A 360 -18.34 -3.34 -2.56
N TYR A 361 -19.20 -4.33 -2.41
CA TYR A 361 -18.82 -5.66 -1.95
C TYR A 361 -19.03 -6.66 -3.07
N HIS A 362 -18.07 -7.57 -3.22
CA HIS A 362 -18.04 -8.55 -4.28
C HIS A 362 -17.87 -9.93 -3.65
N ILE A 363 -18.65 -10.90 -4.12
CA ILE A 363 -18.47 -12.29 -3.75
C ILE A 363 -17.52 -12.96 -4.75
N ILE A 364 -16.67 -13.87 -4.26
CA ILE A 364 -15.87 -14.77 -5.09
C ILE A 364 -16.00 -16.20 -4.57
N GLY A 365 -15.98 -17.19 -5.44
CA GLY A 365 -15.95 -18.58 -5.03
C GLY A 365 -16.13 -19.57 -6.17
N ASP A 366 -16.36 -20.83 -5.86
CA ASP A 366 -16.50 -21.89 -6.86
C ASP A 366 -17.62 -21.59 -7.86
N HIS A 367 -18.72 -21.01 -7.38
CA HIS A 367 -19.85 -20.59 -8.21
C HIS A 367 -19.50 -19.53 -9.25
N SER A 368 -18.44 -18.75 -9.08
CA SER A 368 -17.97 -17.71 -9.99
C SER A 368 -16.60 -18.00 -10.59
N TYR A 369 -16.07 -19.21 -10.41
CA TYR A 369 -14.67 -19.55 -10.74
C TYR A 369 -13.68 -18.54 -10.14
N TRP A 370 -13.93 -18.17 -8.88
CA TRP A 370 -13.12 -17.25 -8.10
C TRP A 370 -12.98 -15.86 -8.75
N SER A 371 -13.95 -15.44 -9.57
CA SER A 371 -14.03 -14.08 -10.13
C SER A 371 -15.00 -13.19 -9.35
N PHE A 372 -14.71 -11.88 -9.28
CA PHE A 372 -15.53 -10.91 -8.55
C PHE A 372 -16.92 -10.76 -9.15
N GLN A 373 -17.94 -10.89 -8.30
CA GLN A 373 -19.33 -10.59 -8.63
C GLN A 373 -19.89 -9.56 -7.65
N GLU A 374 -20.28 -8.38 -8.16
CA GLU A 374 -20.82 -7.28 -7.35
C GLU A 374 -22.12 -7.69 -6.65
N MET A 375 -22.18 -7.47 -5.34
CA MET A 375 -23.37 -7.65 -4.51
C MET A 375 -24.23 -6.39 -4.56
N ALA A 376 -25.53 -6.56 -4.79
CA ALA A 376 -26.47 -5.45 -4.83
C ALA A 376 -26.70 -4.89 -3.41
N ARG A 377 -26.45 -3.59 -3.24
CA ARG A 377 -26.77 -2.86 -2.01
C ARG A 377 -28.30 -2.77 -1.83
N SER A 378 -28.78 -3.03 -0.62
CA SER A 378 -30.19 -2.87 -0.26
C SER A 378 -30.58 -1.39 -0.16
N GLU A 379 -31.73 -1.02 -0.74
CA GLU A 379 -32.29 0.33 -0.60
C GLU A 379 -33.01 0.53 0.75
N THR A 380 -33.40 -0.56 1.42
CA THR A 380 -34.23 -0.51 2.63
C THR A 380 -33.44 -0.66 3.94
N GLU A 381 -32.28 -1.32 3.89
CA GLU A 381 -31.43 -1.60 5.04
C GLU A 381 -30.00 -1.15 4.72
N GLU A 382 -29.50 -0.16 5.45
CA GLU A 382 -28.14 0.32 5.27
C GLU A 382 -27.12 -0.73 5.70
N GLY A 383 -26.07 -0.92 4.90
CA GLY A 383 -25.03 -1.91 5.17
C GLY A 383 -25.36 -3.35 4.77
N LEU A 384 -26.54 -3.61 4.18
CA LEU A 384 -26.92 -4.91 3.63
C LEU A 384 -26.58 -5.00 2.13
N TYR A 385 -25.90 -6.09 1.75
CA TYR A 385 -25.54 -6.42 0.39
C TYR A 385 -26.02 -7.84 0.07
N CYS A 386 -26.63 -8.03 -1.11
CA CYS A 386 -27.24 -9.28 -1.51
C CYS A 386 -26.80 -9.72 -2.91
N ILE A 387 -26.64 -11.03 -3.11
CA ILE A 387 -26.48 -11.64 -4.43
C ILE A 387 -27.05 -13.05 -4.44
N GLU A 388 -27.51 -13.51 -5.60
CA GLU A 388 -27.90 -14.90 -5.80
C GLU A 388 -26.75 -15.70 -6.41
N VAL A 389 -26.43 -16.82 -5.78
CA VAL A 389 -25.34 -17.72 -6.14
C VAL A 389 -25.93 -19.07 -6.55
N GLN A 390 -25.62 -19.51 -7.76
CA GLN A 390 -26.01 -20.84 -8.25
C GLN A 390 -24.86 -21.84 -8.05
N LEU A 391 -25.14 -22.95 -7.36
CA LEU A 391 -24.17 -24.01 -7.07
C LEU A 391 -23.81 -24.80 -8.33
N LEU A 392 -22.51 -24.88 -8.63
CA LEU A 392 -21.96 -25.66 -9.75
C LEU A 392 -21.59 -27.10 -9.33
N ARG A 393 -21.44 -27.34 -8.02
CA ARG A 393 -21.06 -28.59 -7.38
C ARG A 393 -21.95 -28.78 -6.14
N GLU A 394 -21.90 -29.94 -5.49
CA GLU A 394 -22.67 -30.20 -4.26
C GLU A 394 -22.27 -29.28 -3.09
N THR A 395 -21.06 -28.72 -3.16
CA THR A 395 -20.55 -27.70 -2.26
C THR A 395 -19.97 -26.53 -3.05
N SER A 396 -20.12 -25.31 -2.55
CA SER A 396 -19.42 -24.12 -3.06
C SER A 396 -18.73 -23.41 -1.92
N SER A 397 -17.42 -23.28 -2.04
CA SER A 397 -16.58 -22.41 -1.23
C SER A 397 -16.67 -20.97 -1.73
N PHE A 398 -16.67 -19.99 -0.83
CA PHE A 398 -16.66 -18.57 -1.20
C PHE A 398 -16.09 -17.65 -0.11
N GLN A 399 -15.75 -16.42 -0.52
CA GLN A 399 -15.31 -15.30 0.29
C GLN A 399 -15.93 -13.99 -0.23
N ILE A 400 -15.79 -12.91 0.53
CA ILE A 400 -16.29 -11.58 0.14
C ILE A 400 -15.15 -10.59 0.17
N TYR A 401 -15.06 -9.74 -0.83
CA TYR A 401 -14.02 -8.72 -0.95
C TYR A 401 -14.64 -7.36 -1.20
N ARG A 402 -14.05 -6.33 -0.61
CA ARG A 402 -14.44 -4.94 -0.84
C ARG A 402 -13.68 -4.37 -2.04
N ASP A 403 -14.40 -3.72 -2.94
CA ASP A 403 -13.84 -2.99 -4.10
C ASP A 403 -12.85 -3.77 -4.98
N GLU A 404 -13.02 -5.09 -5.09
CA GLU A 404 -12.10 -5.97 -5.82
C GLU A 404 -10.64 -5.86 -5.33
N ASP A 405 -10.48 -5.56 -4.04
CA ASP A 405 -9.19 -5.38 -3.38
C ASP A 405 -8.87 -6.62 -2.54
N TRP A 406 -7.90 -7.41 -3.01
CA TRP A 406 -7.44 -8.65 -2.34
C TRP A 406 -6.90 -8.41 -0.92
N GLU A 407 -6.52 -7.18 -0.58
CA GLU A 407 -6.10 -6.82 0.78
C GLU A 407 -7.29 -6.53 1.71
N GLN A 408 -8.51 -6.47 1.18
CA GLN A 408 -9.74 -6.17 1.93
C GLN A 408 -10.74 -7.34 1.85
N GLY A 409 -10.24 -8.55 2.11
CA GLY A 409 -11.03 -9.77 2.17
C GLY A 409 -11.74 -9.98 3.51
N PHE A 410 -12.97 -10.47 3.43
CA PHE A 410 -13.79 -10.99 4.53
C PHE A 410 -13.94 -12.50 4.36
N TYR A 411 -13.69 -13.22 5.45
CA TYR A 411 -13.62 -14.68 5.46
C TYR A 411 -13.98 -15.21 6.87
N PRO A 412 -14.33 -16.50 7.03
CA PRO A 412 -14.60 -17.07 8.34
C PRO A 412 -13.34 -17.25 9.18
N SER A 413 -13.50 -17.29 10.50
CA SER A 413 -12.40 -17.61 11.43
C SER A 413 -11.75 -18.98 11.18
N ALA A 414 -12.51 -19.97 10.69
CA ALA A 414 -12.04 -21.31 10.33
C ALA A 414 -12.40 -21.70 8.89
N SER A 415 -11.63 -22.60 8.28
CA SER A 415 -11.91 -23.12 6.93
C SER A 415 -13.14 -24.04 6.90
N SER A 416 -13.85 -24.06 5.78
CA SER A 416 -15.08 -24.87 5.57
C SER A 416 -16.19 -24.56 6.59
N SER A 417 -16.36 -23.29 6.93
CA SER A 417 -17.33 -22.85 7.94
C SER A 417 -18.72 -22.59 7.35
N ASP A 418 -19.74 -22.67 8.21
CA ASP A 418 -21.10 -22.26 7.90
C ASP A 418 -21.36 -20.77 8.21
N ALA A 419 -22.62 -20.33 8.09
CA ALA A 419 -23.01 -18.93 8.27
C ALA A 419 -22.89 -18.45 9.73
N THR A 420 -22.66 -19.35 10.70
CA THR A 420 -22.54 -19.00 12.11
C THR A 420 -21.12 -18.64 12.53
N ALA A 421 -20.13 -18.91 11.68
CA ALA A 421 -18.75 -18.53 11.94
C ALA A 421 -18.58 -17.01 11.98
N GLU A 422 -17.69 -16.57 12.86
CA GLU A 422 -17.32 -15.15 12.97
C GLU A 422 -16.66 -14.67 11.67
N VAL A 423 -17.05 -13.47 11.24
CA VAL A 423 -16.55 -12.85 10.00
C VAL A 423 -15.29 -12.04 10.32
N GLU A 424 -14.14 -12.54 9.89
CA GLU A 424 -12.83 -11.91 10.00
C GLU A 424 -12.58 -10.89 8.88
N GLY A 425 -11.49 -10.12 9.00
CA GLY A 425 -11.09 -9.08 8.04
C GLY A 425 -11.60 -7.67 8.39
N PRO A 426 -11.64 -6.71 7.45
CA PRO A 426 -11.04 -6.78 6.11
C PRO A 426 -9.51 -6.78 6.20
N ASN A 427 -8.87 -7.83 5.70
CA ASN A 427 -7.41 -7.94 5.55
C ASN A 427 -7.05 -9.04 4.52
N ALA A 428 -5.75 -9.23 4.24
CA ALA A 428 -5.25 -10.21 3.26
C ALA A 428 -5.10 -11.66 3.82
N ASN A 429 -5.39 -11.92 5.10
CA ASN A 429 -5.10 -13.21 5.76
C ASN A 429 -6.17 -14.30 5.50
N GLY A 430 -7.02 -14.10 4.49
CA GLY A 430 -8.13 -15.00 4.17
C GLY A 430 -7.72 -16.26 3.43
N HIS A 431 -6.48 -16.40 2.98
CA HIS A 431 -6.06 -17.54 2.17
C HIS A 431 -6.41 -18.88 2.82
N GLY A 432 -7.19 -19.72 2.12
CA GLY A 432 -7.64 -21.04 2.59
C GLY A 432 -8.79 -21.03 3.62
N LYS A 433 -9.28 -19.86 4.03
CA LYS A 433 -10.41 -19.73 4.97
C LYS A 433 -11.69 -19.40 4.21
N ASN A 434 -12.49 -20.39 3.88
CA ASN A 434 -13.67 -20.20 3.03
C ASN A 434 -14.96 -20.58 3.76
N TRP A 435 -16.05 -19.83 3.52
CA TRP A 435 -17.39 -20.30 3.85
C TRP A 435 -17.82 -21.36 2.84
N GLN A 436 -18.62 -22.33 3.27
CA GLN A 436 -19.09 -23.40 2.41
C GLN A 436 -20.62 -23.48 2.41
N ILE A 437 -21.21 -23.41 1.21
CA ILE A 437 -22.64 -23.68 0.99
C ILE A 437 -22.76 -25.12 0.50
N ALA A 438 -23.60 -25.93 1.14
CA ALA A 438 -23.94 -27.29 0.69
C ALA A 438 -25.37 -27.32 0.12
N GLY A 439 -25.54 -28.00 -1.01
CA GLY A 439 -26.81 -28.14 -1.72
C GLY A 439 -26.73 -29.12 -2.90
N ALA A 440 -27.78 -29.19 -3.71
CA ALA A 440 -27.73 -29.91 -4.98
C ALA A 440 -27.14 -29.03 -6.09
N VAL A 441 -26.53 -29.66 -7.10
CA VAL A 441 -26.06 -28.97 -8.31
C VAL A 441 -27.25 -28.27 -8.97
N GLY A 442 -27.13 -26.95 -9.19
CA GLY A 442 -28.19 -26.10 -9.74
C GLY A 442 -29.02 -25.35 -8.70
N ASP A 443 -28.85 -25.63 -7.40
CA ASP A 443 -29.50 -24.87 -6.35
C ASP A 443 -29.00 -23.42 -6.32
N VAL A 444 -29.91 -22.49 -6.10
CA VAL A 444 -29.67 -21.05 -6.00
C VAL A 444 -29.87 -20.62 -4.56
N PHE A 445 -28.82 -20.03 -3.98
CA PHE A 445 -28.81 -19.46 -2.65
C PHE A 445 -28.71 -17.95 -2.73
N ARG A 446 -29.50 -17.25 -1.92
CA ARG A 446 -29.34 -15.81 -1.72
C ARG A 446 -28.36 -15.59 -0.58
N VAL A 447 -27.21 -15.00 -0.88
CA VAL A 447 -26.19 -14.61 0.10
C VAL A 447 -26.42 -13.17 0.53
N GLU A 448 -26.46 -12.94 1.83
CA GLU A 448 -26.64 -11.65 2.50
C GLU A 448 -25.42 -11.35 3.36
N PHE A 449 -24.71 -10.28 3.03
CA PHE A 449 -23.62 -9.75 3.83
C PHE A 449 -24.07 -8.44 4.47
N ARG A 450 -23.94 -8.35 5.79
CA ARG A 450 -24.25 -7.14 6.55
C ARG A 450 -22.99 -6.63 7.22
N ARG A 451 -22.72 -5.34 7.03
CA ARG A 451 -21.66 -4.62 7.76
C ARG A 451 -22.23 -3.32 8.31
N ALA A 452 -22.10 -3.13 9.62
CA ALA A 452 -22.50 -1.91 10.31
C ALA A 452 -21.39 -1.47 11.26
N ARG A 453 -20.92 -0.23 11.11
CA ARG A 453 -19.98 0.40 12.06
C ARG A 453 -20.70 1.44 12.90
N ALA A 454 -20.71 1.24 14.22
CA ALA A 454 -21.21 2.21 15.19
C ALA A 454 -20.31 2.22 16.44
N GLU A 455 -19.99 3.41 16.94
CA GLU A 455 -19.25 3.62 18.21
C GLU A 455 -17.93 2.82 18.31
N GLY A 456 -17.18 2.71 17.20
CA GLY A 456 -15.90 2.00 17.16
C GLY A 456 -15.99 0.48 17.07
N ARG A 457 -17.19 -0.10 16.93
CA ARG A 457 -17.38 -1.54 16.66
C ARG A 457 -17.76 -1.79 15.20
N ASP A 458 -17.09 -2.76 14.57
CA ASP A 458 -17.35 -3.23 13.19
C ASP A 458 -18.16 -4.53 13.23
N ALA A 459 -19.48 -4.40 13.32
CA ALA A 459 -20.39 -5.53 13.35
C ALA A 459 -20.59 -6.08 11.95
N ARG A 460 -20.24 -7.36 11.78
CA ARG A 460 -20.29 -8.08 10.50
C ARG A 460 -21.10 -9.34 10.68
N SER A 461 -21.96 -9.64 9.74
CA SER A 461 -22.68 -10.92 9.72
C SER A 461 -22.92 -11.37 8.29
N LEU A 462 -22.94 -12.69 8.13
CA LEU A 462 -23.19 -13.34 6.87
C LEU A 462 -24.35 -14.31 7.05
N ARG A 463 -25.23 -14.37 6.05
CA ARG A 463 -26.35 -15.30 6.02
C ARG A 463 -26.57 -15.74 4.59
N TRP A 464 -26.99 -16.98 4.39
CA TRP A 464 -27.54 -17.40 3.11
C TRP A 464 -28.78 -18.25 3.29
N GLU A 465 -29.67 -18.21 2.32
CA GLU A 465 -30.89 -19.01 2.30
C GLU A 465 -31.14 -19.60 0.92
N PHE A 466 -31.66 -20.83 0.89
CA PHE A 466 -32.08 -21.48 -0.34
C PHE A 466 -33.28 -20.74 -0.94
N VAL A 467 -33.22 -20.44 -2.24
CA VAL A 467 -34.28 -19.73 -2.97
C VAL A 467 -35.03 -20.68 -3.89
N ARG A 468 -34.30 -21.38 -4.77
CA ARG A 468 -34.86 -22.24 -5.84
C ARG A 468 -33.79 -23.17 -6.42
N SER A 469 -34.20 -24.13 -7.24
CA SER A 469 -33.30 -24.95 -8.06
C SER A 469 -33.55 -24.65 -9.53
N GLU A 470 -32.48 -24.39 -10.28
CA GLU A 470 -32.53 -24.07 -11.72
C GLU A 470 -31.51 -24.91 -12.49
N ASP A 471 -31.84 -25.31 -13.72
CA ASP A 471 -30.90 -26.00 -14.60
C ASP A 471 -29.70 -25.08 -14.93
N ILE A 472 -28.49 -25.63 -14.89
CA ILE A 472 -27.27 -24.87 -15.17
C ILE A 472 -27.02 -24.84 -16.68
N ASP A 473 -27.13 -23.65 -17.29
CA ASP A 473 -26.69 -23.44 -18.67
C ASP A 473 -25.20 -23.07 -18.72
N LEU A 474 -24.35 -24.10 -18.71
CA LEU A 474 -22.90 -23.95 -18.81
C LEU A 474 -22.47 -23.32 -20.15
N VAL A 475 -23.27 -23.49 -21.22
CA VAL A 475 -22.93 -22.96 -22.55
C VAL A 475 -23.12 -21.46 -22.59
N GLU A 476 -24.19 -20.94 -21.99
CA GLU A 476 -24.40 -19.49 -21.88
C GLU A 476 -23.32 -18.84 -21.00
N ARG A 477 -23.00 -19.45 -19.86
CA ARG A 477 -21.95 -18.97 -18.95
C ARG A 477 -20.57 -18.96 -19.63
N ALA A 478 -20.26 -19.99 -20.41
CA ALA A 478 -19.01 -20.06 -21.16
C ALA A 478 -18.83 -18.93 -22.20
N LYS A 479 -19.89 -18.19 -22.56
CA LYS A 479 -19.76 -17.07 -23.49
C LYS A 479 -18.99 -15.89 -22.91
N THR A 480 -18.98 -15.71 -21.60
CA THR A 480 -18.24 -14.63 -20.94
C THR A 480 -16.82 -15.03 -20.54
N HIS A 481 -16.51 -16.32 -20.57
CA HIS A 481 -15.20 -16.85 -20.20
C HIS A 481 -14.09 -16.38 -21.14
N LYS A 482 -12.99 -15.95 -20.54
CA LYS A 482 -11.73 -15.66 -21.23
C LYS A 482 -10.65 -16.59 -20.71
N TYR A 483 -9.90 -17.24 -21.59
CA TYR A 483 -8.78 -18.08 -21.19
C TYR A 483 -7.47 -17.35 -21.41
N HIS A 484 -6.55 -17.47 -20.45
CA HIS A 484 -5.24 -16.84 -20.49
C HIS A 484 -4.15 -17.89 -20.41
N TYR A 485 -3.12 -17.73 -21.22
CA TYR A 485 -1.90 -18.52 -21.22
C TYR A 485 -0.88 -17.90 -20.27
N VAL A 486 -0.30 -18.72 -19.40
CA VAL A 486 0.83 -18.37 -18.52
C VAL A 486 1.89 -19.46 -18.60
N SER A 487 3.16 -19.07 -18.55
CA SER A 487 4.23 -20.01 -18.82
C SER A 487 5.53 -19.73 -18.09
N SER A 488 6.35 -20.77 -18.02
CA SER A 488 7.69 -20.77 -17.43
C SER A 488 8.62 -19.70 -18.02
N ALA A 489 8.51 -19.38 -19.31
CA ALA A 489 9.29 -18.32 -19.95
C ALA A 489 9.08 -16.93 -19.33
N SER A 490 7.90 -16.70 -18.74
CA SER A 490 7.57 -15.46 -18.02
C SER A 490 7.73 -15.57 -16.50
N GLY A 491 8.23 -16.71 -16.00
CA GLY A 491 8.17 -17.05 -14.58
C GLY A 491 6.74 -17.20 -14.07
N PHE A 492 5.80 -17.56 -14.94
CA PHE A 492 4.35 -17.61 -14.67
C PHE A 492 3.76 -16.27 -14.21
N VAL A 493 4.34 -15.12 -14.58
CA VAL A 493 3.82 -13.79 -14.18
C VAL A 493 3.07 -13.10 -15.33
N ALA A 494 3.49 -13.31 -16.58
CA ALA A 494 2.88 -12.61 -17.72
C ALA A 494 1.72 -13.42 -18.31
N MET A 495 0.49 -12.93 -18.10
CA MET A 495 -0.73 -13.51 -18.67
C MET A 495 -0.98 -13.02 -20.10
N GLN A 496 -1.32 -13.93 -21.00
CA GLN A 496 -1.65 -13.62 -22.38
C GLN A 496 -3.04 -14.17 -22.75
N GLU A 497 -3.97 -13.31 -23.17
CA GLU A 497 -5.32 -13.74 -23.56
C GLU A 497 -5.27 -14.66 -24.81
N MET A 498 -5.96 -15.79 -24.74
CA MET A 498 -6.11 -16.72 -25.87
C MET A 498 -7.20 -16.22 -26.83
N GLN A 499 -7.01 -16.45 -28.13
CA GLN A 499 -7.97 -16.07 -29.16
C GLN A 499 -9.15 -17.06 -29.20
N ARG A 500 -10.37 -16.56 -29.04
CA ARG A 500 -11.60 -17.36 -29.16
C ARG A 500 -12.00 -17.58 -30.62
N SER A 501 -12.46 -18.77 -30.96
CA SER A 501 -13.04 -19.05 -32.29
C SER A 501 -14.40 -18.37 -32.50
N GLU A 502 -14.77 -18.12 -33.76
CA GLU A 502 -16.06 -17.51 -34.12
C GLU A 502 -17.27 -18.32 -33.62
N ASP A 503 -17.15 -19.65 -33.58
CA ASP A 503 -18.18 -20.55 -33.05
C ASP A 503 -18.15 -20.70 -31.51
N GLY A 504 -17.15 -20.12 -30.85
CA GLY A 504 -16.97 -20.16 -29.40
C GLY A 504 -16.59 -21.52 -28.84
N THR A 505 -16.27 -22.52 -29.67
CA THR A 505 -15.98 -23.89 -29.26
C THR A 505 -14.51 -24.15 -28.91
N CYS A 506 -13.61 -23.25 -29.26
CA CYS A 506 -12.20 -23.40 -28.93
C CYS A 506 -11.48 -22.06 -28.70
N PHE A 507 -10.37 -22.14 -27.96
CA PHE A 507 -9.44 -21.05 -27.73
C PHE A 507 -8.05 -21.43 -28.23
N THR A 508 -7.34 -20.51 -28.88
CA THR A 508 -6.02 -20.76 -29.45
C THR A 508 -5.01 -19.70 -29.05
N HIS A 509 -3.76 -20.12 -28.81
CA HIS A 509 -2.66 -19.21 -28.49
C HIS A 509 -1.38 -19.68 -29.17
N GLU A 510 -0.64 -18.76 -29.76
CA GLU A 510 0.57 -19.08 -30.52
C GLU A 510 1.81 -18.66 -29.74
N ILE A 511 2.76 -19.58 -29.60
CA ILE A 511 4.02 -19.36 -28.91
C ILE A 511 5.22 -19.69 -29.81
N VAL A 512 6.38 -19.16 -29.43
CA VAL A 512 7.68 -19.55 -30.00
C VAL A 512 8.46 -20.25 -28.89
N LEU A 513 8.86 -21.50 -29.10
CA LEU A 513 9.57 -22.24 -28.06
C LEU A 513 10.91 -21.58 -27.70
N PRO A 514 11.24 -21.52 -26.41
CA PRO A 514 12.49 -20.96 -25.93
C PRO A 514 13.72 -21.76 -26.42
N ARG A 515 14.92 -21.24 -26.17
CA ARG A 515 16.18 -21.90 -26.58
C ARG A 515 16.37 -23.31 -26.00
N SER A 516 15.74 -23.59 -24.85
CA SER A 516 15.70 -24.93 -24.24
C SER A 516 14.92 -25.94 -25.08
N GLY A 517 14.01 -25.48 -25.96
CA GLY A 517 13.07 -26.33 -26.68
C GLY A 517 11.95 -26.91 -25.80
N ILE A 518 11.92 -26.52 -24.52
CA ILE A 518 10.95 -27.00 -23.52
C ILE A 518 10.21 -25.80 -22.95
N GLU A 519 8.89 -25.89 -22.89
CA GLU A 519 8.02 -24.90 -22.27
C GLU A 519 7.00 -25.58 -21.35
N GLN A 520 6.94 -25.14 -20.09
CA GLN A 520 5.87 -25.51 -19.17
C GLN A 520 4.84 -24.39 -19.09
N PHE A 521 3.56 -24.74 -19.12
CA PHE A 521 2.48 -23.75 -19.13
C PHE A 521 1.22 -24.21 -18.41
N GLN A 522 0.37 -23.23 -18.09
CA GLN A 522 -0.99 -23.40 -17.61
C GLN A 522 -1.94 -22.51 -18.41
N ILE A 523 -3.22 -22.89 -18.40
CA ILE A 523 -4.29 -22.08 -18.96
C ILE A 523 -5.21 -21.68 -17.81
N LEU A 524 -5.40 -20.37 -17.62
CA LEU A 524 -6.19 -19.82 -16.53
C LEU A 524 -7.53 -19.32 -17.05
N LEU A 525 -8.63 -19.71 -16.39
CA LEU A 525 -9.92 -19.09 -16.64
C LEU A 525 -9.94 -17.69 -16.01
N ASN A 526 -10.33 -16.69 -16.80
CA ASN A 526 -10.40 -15.27 -16.47
C ASN A 526 -9.10 -14.69 -15.87
N GLY A 527 -7.95 -15.32 -16.12
CA GLY A 527 -6.65 -14.88 -15.58
C GLY A 527 -6.47 -15.21 -14.10
N ASN A 528 -7.20 -16.19 -13.57
CA ASN A 528 -7.14 -16.56 -12.16
C ASN A 528 -6.42 -17.91 -11.94
N TYR A 529 -5.39 -17.92 -11.08
CA TYR A 529 -4.66 -19.13 -10.69
C TYR A 529 -5.51 -20.13 -9.90
N MET A 530 -6.56 -19.68 -9.22
CA MET A 530 -7.53 -20.54 -8.52
C MET A 530 -8.57 -21.17 -9.47
N ALA A 531 -8.47 -20.91 -10.78
CA ALA A 531 -9.34 -21.45 -11.80
C ALA A 531 -8.50 -21.96 -12.99
N ALA A 532 -7.50 -22.80 -12.68
CA ALA A 532 -6.56 -23.33 -13.65
C ALA A 532 -7.13 -24.54 -14.40
N VAL A 533 -6.90 -24.60 -15.71
CA VAL A 533 -7.15 -25.77 -16.55
C VAL A 533 -5.85 -26.56 -16.63
N HIS A 534 -5.82 -27.70 -15.96
CA HIS A 534 -4.59 -28.41 -15.67
C HIS A 534 -4.69 -29.90 -16.03
N PRO A 535 -3.55 -30.57 -16.22
CA PRO A 535 -3.51 -32.03 -16.33
C PRO A 535 -3.67 -32.70 -14.96
N THR A 536 -3.93 -34.01 -14.96
CA THR A 536 -3.96 -34.82 -13.72
C THR A 536 -2.59 -34.96 -13.05
N VAL A 537 -1.51 -34.80 -13.83
CA VAL A 537 -0.11 -34.94 -13.38
C VAL A 537 0.71 -33.79 -13.95
N SER A 538 1.70 -33.32 -13.19
CA SER A 538 2.60 -32.27 -13.69
C SER A 538 3.50 -32.76 -14.82
N ASP A 539 3.99 -31.83 -15.62
CA ASP A 539 4.80 -32.07 -16.82
C ASP A 539 4.15 -32.98 -17.87
N ALA A 540 2.83 -32.91 -17.96
CA ALA A 540 2.03 -33.74 -18.84
C ALA A 540 2.10 -33.30 -20.31
N SER A 541 2.19 -34.27 -21.21
CA SER A 541 1.92 -34.09 -22.64
C SER A 541 0.52 -34.58 -23.00
N TRP A 542 -0.17 -33.89 -23.92
CA TRP A 542 -1.46 -34.37 -24.43
C TRP A 542 -1.34 -35.70 -25.18
N HIS A 543 -0.13 -36.09 -25.59
CA HIS A 543 0.16 -37.37 -26.23
C HIS A 543 -0.03 -38.59 -25.31
N ASP A 544 -0.04 -38.39 -24.00
CA ASP A 544 -0.16 -39.44 -22.99
C ASP A 544 -1.62 -39.82 -22.71
N GLY A 545 -2.59 -39.18 -23.37
CA GLY A 545 -4.02 -39.44 -23.16
C GLY A 545 -4.53 -38.97 -21.79
N ILE A 546 -3.85 -37.98 -21.20
CA ILE A 546 -4.16 -37.40 -19.90
C ILE A 546 -5.48 -36.62 -19.96
N LEU A 547 -6.28 -36.75 -18.89
CA LEU A 547 -7.54 -36.01 -18.75
C LEU A 547 -7.26 -34.54 -18.44
N VAL A 548 -8.05 -33.66 -19.04
CA VAL A 548 -8.10 -32.25 -18.67
C VAL A 548 -9.00 -32.11 -17.46
N GLU A 549 -8.49 -31.50 -16.39
CA GLU A 549 -9.20 -31.17 -15.16
C GLU A 549 -9.31 -29.63 -15.01
N GLY A 550 -10.09 -29.21 -14.03
CA GLY A 550 -10.43 -27.81 -13.83
C GLY A 550 -11.47 -27.28 -14.83
N PRO A 551 -11.78 -25.97 -14.79
CA PRO A 551 -11.06 -24.93 -14.05
C PRO A 551 -11.39 -24.95 -12.56
N ASP A 552 -10.38 -25.16 -11.71
CA ASP A 552 -10.47 -25.10 -10.24
C ASP A 552 -9.10 -24.85 -9.58
N GLU A 553 -9.08 -24.89 -8.24
CA GLU A 553 -7.92 -24.57 -7.39
C GLU A 553 -6.88 -25.69 -7.29
N GLU A 554 -7.17 -26.90 -7.81
CA GLU A 554 -6.25 -28.05 -7.72
C GLU A 554 -5.12 -28.01 -8.75
N GLY A 555 -5.08 -26.98 -9.59
CA GLY A 555 -4.06 -26.81 -10.61
C GLY A 555 -2.68 -26.38 -10.10
N ALA A 556 -2.54 -26.03 -8.81
CA ALA A 556 -1.24 -25.70 -8.23
C ALA A 556 -0.22 -26.82 -8.51
N ASP A 557 0.96 -26.44 -9.02
CA ASP A 557 2.04 -27.35 -9.42
C ASP A 557 1.71 -28.40 -10.50
N ARG A 558 0.59 -28.27 -11.22
CA ARG A 558 0.22 -29.15 -12.34
C ARG A 558 0.37 -28.42 -13.68
N TYR A 559 1.46 -28.70 -14.39
CA TYR A 559 1.82 -28.00 -15.63
C TYR A 559 1.66 -28.89 -16.88
N TRP A 560 1.22 -28.29 -17.98
CA TRP A 560 1.37 -28.87 -19.31
C TRP A 560 2.79 -28.64 -19.81
N ALA A 561 3.43 -29.64 -20.41
CA ALA A 561 4.79 -29.51 -20.92
C ALA A 561 4.89 -29.82 -22.41
N ILE A 562 5.44 -28.87 -23.16
CA ILE A 562 5.75 -28.99 -24.59
C ILE A 562 7.24 -29.29 -24.74
N GLY A 563 7.59 -30.29 -25.54
CA GLY A 563 8.99 -30.60 -25.89
C GLY A 563 9.68 -31.59 -24.96
N LEU A 564 9.01 -32.03 -23.88
CA LEU A 564 9.49 -33.14 -23.03
C LEU A 564 9.14 -34.52 -23.62
N HIS A 565 8.02 -34.64 -24.31
CA HIS A 565 7.53 -35.93 -24.79
C HIS A 565 8.18 -36.33 -26.13
N PRO A 566 8.59 -37.60 -26.35
CA PRO A 566 9.31 -38.02 -27.57
C PRO A 566 8.58 -37.77 -28.91
N LYS A 567 7.25 -37.58 -28.88
CA LYS A 567 6.43 -37.24 -30.06
C LYS A 567 6.36 -35.74 -30.35
N ASP A 568 6.76 -34.89 -29.41
CA ASP A 568 6.89 -33.45 -29.62
C ASP A 568 8.12 -33.19 -30.49
N GLN A 569 7.94 -33.23 -31.81
CA GLN A 569 9.02 -32.98 -32.79
C GLN A 569 9.30 -31.48 -32.95
N PHE A 570 9.29 -30.72 -31.86
CA PHE A 570 9.55 -29.28 -31.88
C PHE A 570 10.99 -29.00 -31.48
N GLY A 571 11.68 -28.19 -32.27
CA GLY A 571 13.03 -27.72 -31.97
C GLY A 571 13.01 -26.33 -31.31
N PRO A 572 14.13 -25.87 -30.74
CA PRO A 572 14.26 -24.49 -30.24
C PRO A 572 13.85 -23.47 -31.30
N GLY A 573 13.00 -22.50 -30.93
CA GLY A 573 12.48 -21.47 -31.84
C GLY A 573 11.35 -21.94 -32.76
N ALA A 574 10.86 -23.18 -32.63
CA ALA A 574 9.68 -23.62 -33.36
C ALA A 574 8.43 -22.85 -32.90
N ARG A 575 7.57 -22.47 -33.86
CA ARG A 575 6.25 -21.91 -33.57
C ARG A 575 5.29 -23.05 -33.24
N VAL A 576 4.50 -22.87 -32.18
CA VAL A 576 3.54 -23.87 -31.68
C VAL A 576 2.22 -23.17 -31.43
N LEU A 577 1.13 -23.76 -31.93
CA LEU A 577 -0.23 -23.31 -31.69
C LEU A 577 -0.87 -24.21 -30.63
N ILE A 578 -1.10 -23.67 -29.45
CA ILE A 578 -1.83 -24.32 -28.36
C ILE A 578 -3.33 -24.13 -28.60
N ARG A 579 -4.10 -25.19 -28.40
CA ARG A 579 -5.55 -25.22 -28.58
C ARG A 579 -6.26 -25.86 -27.39
N LEU A 580 -7.23 -25.13 -26.85
CA LEU A 580 -8.19 -25.58 -25.85
C LEU A 580 -9.55 -25.78 -26.53
N ASP A 581 -10.05 -27.01 -26.55
CA ASP A 581 -11.40 -27.33 -27.02
C ASP A 581 -12.39 -27.38 -25.84
N LEU A 582 -13.58 -26.81 -26.05
CA LEU A 582 -14.68 -26.84 -25.10
C LEU A 582 -15.76 -27.85 -25.51
N GLU A 583 -16.34 -28.55 -24.56
CA GLU A 583 -17.52 -29.40 -24.74
C GLU A 583 -18.54 -29.05 -23.65
N GLY A 584 -19.78 -28.70 -24.05
CA GLY A 584 -20.81 -28.27 -23.09
C GLY A 584 -20.44 -27.00 -22.31
N GLY A 585 -19.53 -26.16 -22.83
CA GLY A 585 -19.07 -24.93 -22.17
C GLY A 585 -17.86 -25.09 -21.25
N LEU A 586 -17.38 -26.32 -21.02
CA LEU A 586 -16.23 -26.58 -20.15
C LEU A 586 -15.01 -27.10 -20.94
N PRO A 587 -13.77 -26.88 -20.44
CA PRO A 587 -12.55 -27.45 -20.97
C PRO A 587 -12.65 -28.97 -21.11
N LYS A 588 -12.45 -29.46 -22.34
CA LYS A 588 -12.46 -30.90 -22.62
C LYS A 588 -11.10 -31.43 -23.01
N ARG A 589 -10.35 -30.66 -23.80
CA ARG A 589 -9.09 -31.11 -24.38
C ARG A 589 -8.14 -29.96 -24.61
N VAL A 590 -6.91 -30.13 -24.14
CA VAL A 590 -5.77 -29.26 -24.47
C VAL A 590 -4.83 -30.04 -25.38
N HIS A 591 -4.41 -29.44 -26.48
CA HIS A 591 -3.44 -30.02 -27.41
C HIS A 591 -2.68 -28.94 -28.15
N TRP A 592 -1.58 -29.29 -28.79
CA TRP A 592 -0.76 -28.35 -29.55
C TRP A 592 -0.21 -28.95 -30.83
N ASP A 593 0.00 -28.11 -31.84
CA ASP A 593 0.57 -28.49 -33.13
C ASP A 593 1.34 -27.33 -33.78
N ARG A 594 2.04 -27.56 -34.89
CA ARG A 594 2.65 -26.50 -35.68
C ARG A 594 1.56 -25.62 -36.29
N PRO A 595 1.70 -24.28 -36.32
CA PRO A 595 0.73 -23.38 -36.95
C PRO A 595 0.45 -23.73 -38.43
N ASP A 596 1.41 -24.39 -39.08
CA ASP A 596 1.40 -24.77 -40.49
C ASP A 596 0.95 -26.22 -40.76
N SER A 597 0.40 -26.94 -39.77
CA SER A 597 -0.03 -28.34 -39.98
C SER A 597 -1.35 -28.45 -40.76
N GLU A 598 -1.22 -28.71 -42.07
CA GLU A 598 -2.11 -29.40 -43.03
C GLU A 598 -3.63 -29.07 -43.16
N ASN A 599 -4.27 -28.28 -42.29
CA ASN A 599 -5.72 -28.05 -42.33
C ASN A 599 -6.17 -26.63 -42.72
N ARG A 600 -5.25 -25.69 -42.94
CA ARG A 600 -5.59 -24.34 -43.43
C ARG A 600 -5.66 -24.28 -44.97
N GLU A 601 -4.72 -24.91 -45.68
CA GLU A 601 -4.64 -24.81 -47.15
C GLU A 601 -5.82 -25.46 -47.88
N ARG A 602 -6.27 -26.66 -47.46
CA ARG A 602 -7.41 -27.32 -48.13
C ARG A 602 -8.73 -26.59 -47.96
N ARG A 603 -8.96 -25.95 -46.81
CA ARG A 603 -10.18 -25.16 -46.55
C ARG A 603 -10.12 -23.78 -47.23
N TYR A 604 -8.97 -23.11 -47.23
CA TYR A 604 -8.81 -21.81 -47.92
C TYR A 604 -8.76 -21.93 -49.46
N LEU A 605 -8.15 -22.99 -50.02
CA LEU A 605 -8.22 -23.25 -51.46
C LEU A 605 -9.63 -23.67 -51.89
N ALA A 606 -10.32 -24.50 -51.12
CA ALA A 606 -11.70 -24.88 -51.44
C ALA A 606 -12.68 -23.71 -51.31
N TRP A 607 -12.50 -22.86 -50.29
CA TRP A 607 -13.32 -21.67 -50.08
C TRP A 607 -12.98 -20.57 -51.11
N GLY A 608 -11.70 -20.34 -51.39
CA GLY A 608 -11.23 -19.40 -52.41
C GLY A 608 -11.63 -19.82 -53.83
N ALA A 609 -11.49 -21.10 -54.19
CA ALA A 609 -11.94 -21.60 -55.48
C ALA A 609 -13.47 -21.54 -55.63
N ARG A 610 -14.22 -21.88 -54.58
CA ARG A 610 -15.68 -21.80 -54.58
C ARG A 610 -16.18 -20.36 -54.62
N TRP A 611 -15.52 -19.44 -53.91
CA TRP A 611 -15.85 -18.01 -53.92
C TRP A 611 -15.51 -17.35 -55.27
N ILE A 612 -14.34 -17.64 -55.86
CA ILE A 612 -13.98 -17.14 -57.20
C ILE A 612 -14.93 -17.70 -58.27
N PHE A 613 -15.31 -18.98 -58.15
CA PHE A 613 -16.29 -19.61 -59.03
C PHE A 613 -17.69 -19.02 -58.85
N ASP A 614 -18.15 -18.78 -57.62
CA ASP A 614 -19.45 -18.15 -57.33
C ASP A 614 -19.49 -16.68 -57.77
N GLN A 615 -18.40 -15.94 -57.61
CA GLN A 615 -18.29 -14.55 -58.08
C GLN A 615 -18.25 -14.49 -59.61
N HIS A 616 -17.56 -15.41 -60.28
CA HIS A 616 -17.62 -15.55 -61.74
C HIS A 616 -19.03 -15.97 -62.19
N CYS A 617 -19.64 -16.96 -61.54
CA CYS A 617 -20.99 -17.39 -61.87
C CYS A 617 -22.01 -16.24 -61.70
N LYS A 618 -21.90 -15.44 -60.64
CA LYS A 618 -22.70 -14.22 -60.44
C LYS A 618 -22.39 -13.13 -61.47
N ALA A 619 -21.13 -12.91 -61.80
CA ALA A 619 -20.71 -11.91 -62.79
C ALA A 619 -21.14 -12.25 -64.23
N TYR A 620 -21.24 -13.55 -64.56
CA TYR A 620 -21.66 -14.06 -65.87
C TYR A 620 -23.13 -14.53 -65.90
N GLY A 621 -23.89 -14.35 -64.81
CA GLY A 621 -25.31 -14.73 -64.72
C GLY A 621 -25.58 -16.24 -64.73
N LEU A 622 -24.58 -17.07 -64.46
CA LEU A 622 -24.68 -18.53 -64.40
C LEU A 622 -25.16 -18.94 -63.01
N LYS A 623 -26.25 -19.72 -62.94
CA LYS A 623 -26.72 -20.33 -61.68
C LYS A 623 -26.15 -21.74 -61.54
N CYS A 624 -25.70 -22.08 -60.34
CA CYS A 624 -25.24 -23.43 -60.01
C CYS A 624 -26.43 -24.41 -60.06
N LYS A 625 -26.20 -25.62 -60.58
CA LYS A 625 -27.25 -26.61 -60.89
C LYS A 625 -27.96 -27.16 -59.65
N ASP A 626 -27.40 -26.98 -58.46
CA ASP A 626 -27.89 -27.57 -57.22
C ASP A 626 -29.00 -26.74 -56.52
N ASP A 627 -29.31 -25.54 -57.01
CA ASP A 627 -30.44 -24.71 -56.53
C ASP A 627 -31.75 -24.92 -57.31
N ILE A 628 -31.79 -25.91 -58.22
CA ILE A 628 -33.05 -26.37 -58.81
C ILE A 628 -33.53 -27.56 -57.99
N GLY A 629 -34.36 -27.23 -56.99
CA GLY A 629 -35.19 -28.22 -56.31
C GLY A 629 -35.91 -29.09 -57.33
N SER A 630 -35.96 -30.38 -57.01
CA SER A 630 -36.65 -31.43 -57.73
C SER A 630 -37.99 -30.99 -58.34
N ASP A 631 -38.04 -30.78 -59.65
CA ASP A 631 -39.15 -31.28 -60.46
C ASP A 631 -38.88 -31.29 -61.97
N LYS A 632 -39.64 -32.16 -62.64
CA LYS A 632 -39.49 -32.74 -63.97
C LYS A 632 -39.31 -31.80 -65.19
N ALA A 633 -38.66 -32.39 -66.20
CA ALA A 633 -39.00 -32.38 -67.64
C ALA A 633 -38.23 -31.46 -68.62
N LEU A 634 -37.50 -32.15 -69.52
CA LEU A 634 -37.41 -32.02 -70.99
C LEU A 634 -37.15 -30.65 -71.69
N LEU A 635 -36.18 -30.76 -72.62
CA LEU A 635 -36.13 -30.25 -74.01
C LEU A 635 -35.69 -28.79 -74.30
N MET A 636 -34.52 -28.75 -74.95
CA MET A 636 -34.10 -27.93 -76.10
C MET A 636 -34.95 -26.73 -76.55
N GLY A 637 -34.28 -25.61 -76.85
CA GLY A 637 -34.75 -24.61 -77.82
C GLY A 637 -34.06 -23.23 -77.72
N PRO A 638 -33.41 -22.71 -78.79
CA PRO A 638 -32.65 -21.46 -78.77
C PRO A 638 -33.50 -20.29 -79.30
N GLU A 639 -33.68 -19.22 -78.52
CA GLU A 639 -34.04 -17.87 -79.00
C GLU A 639 -34.36 -16.97 -77.80
N LEU A 640 -33.59 -15.90 -77.62
CA LEU A 640 -34.10 -14.54 -77.34
C LEU A 640 -32.91 -13.60 -77.08
N ALA A 641 -32.34 -13.13 -78.19
CA ALA A 641 -31.80 -11.79 -78.23
C ALA A 641 -32.94 -10.78 -78.07
N ARG A 642 -32.79 -9.78 -77.20
CA ARG A 642 -33.00 -8.35 -77.47
C ARG A 642 -33.20 -7.52 -76.19
N GLU A 643 -32.64 -6.31 -76.26
CA GLU A 643 -32.88 -5.09 -75.47
C GLU A 643 -32.08 -4.96 -74.16
N ARG A 644 -30.97 -4.19 -74.16
CA ARG A 644 -30.76 -2.72 -74.29
C ARG A 644 -30.68 -2.09 -72.89
N GLU A 645 -29.51 -1.64 -72.44
CA GLU A 645 -28.92 -0.29 -72.66
C GLU A 645 -29.32 0.68 -71.53
N ILE A 646 -28.45 1.66 -71.20
CA ILE A 646 -28.55 2.75 -70.18
C ILE A 646 -27.88 2.35 -68.84
N LEU A 647 -26.66 2.77 -68.42
CA LEU A 647 -25.97 4.08 -68.41
C LEU A 647 -24.42 3.93 -68.37
N ARG A 648 -23.69 4.80 -69.10
CA ARG A 648 -22.31 5.28 -68.82
C ARG A 648 -22.42 6.76 -68.31
N PRO A 649 -21.39 7.52 -67.83
CA PRO A 649 -19.94 7.41 -68.09
C PRO A 649 -18.93 7.96 -67.01
N ASN A 650 -17.63 7.96 -67.38
CA ASN A 650 -16.45 8.76 -66.90
C ASN A 650 -15.61 8.13 -65.76
N PHE A 651 -14.32 7.80 -65.91
CA PHE A 651 -13.17 8.61 -66.37
C PHE A 651 -12.04 7.78 -67.06
N HIS A 652 -11.18 8.50 -67.78
CA HIS A 652 -10.12 8.07 -68.72
C HIS A 652 -8.83 7.54 -68.06
N PRO A 653 -8.09 6.59 -68.69
CA PRO A 653 -6.82 6.07 -68.19
C PRO A 653 -5.62 6.85 -68.72
N SER A 654 -4.57 7.03 -67.90
CA SER A 654 -3.27 7.45 -68.38
C SER A 654 -2.13 6.96 -67.49
N LEU A 655 -1.33 6.07 -68.10
CA LEU A 655 0.14 5.96 -68.05
C LEU A 655 0.82 5.27 -66.84
N LEU A 656 1.26 4.05 -67.15
CA LEU A 656 2.50 3.40 -66.68
C LEU A 656 3.73 4.28 -66.96
N CYS A 657 4.68 4.31 -66.02
CA CYS A 657 6.11 4.16 -66.34
C CYS A 657 6.84 3.58 -65.12
N LEU A 658 7.42 2.39 -65.31
CA LEU A 658 8.59 1.91 -64.57
C LEU A 658 9.79 2.77 -64.99
N ASP A 659 10.71 3.05 -64.08
CA ASP A 659 12.12 2.80 -64.37
C ASP A 659 12.95 2.67 -63.09
N SER A 660 13.90 1.76 -63.21
CA SER A 660 14.89 1.23 -62.29
C SER A 660 15.94 2.23 -61.81
N TYR A 661 16.41 2.04 -60.57
CA TYR A 661 17.84 1.93 -60.23
C TYR A 661 18.03 0.93 -59.09
#